data_AF-A0A1K1RL68-F1
#
_entry.id   AF-A0A1K1RL68-F1
#
_cell.length_a   1.000
_cell.length_b   1.000
_cell.length_c   1.000
_cell.angle_alpha   90.00
_cell.angle_beta   90.00
_cell.angle_gamma   90.00
#
_symmetry.space_group_name_H-M   'P 1'
#
loop_
_entity.id
_entity.type
_entity.pdbx_description
1 polymer ?
#
loop_
_entity_poly.entity_id
_entity_poly.type
_entity_poly.pdbx_seq_one_letter_code
_entity_poly.pdbx_strand_id
1 'polypeptide(L)'
;MVDIVEAPAVTRRSFWRLWWSALVSGVGDGVRIGALPLLAAALTREPVAVAVVTLAGGLPWLVAGPFTGALTDRWPDRRRVLWLTDVVSAVAVGVFAVSVAAGAASIAMLAIVNFLLGTVQTLRDNAALAIVPDLVEREKLETANSRVQAAQLITMELIGPPLGAVLFSLPAGTPFFADSLSFVVSAVAVFGIAAVARKAVAPAPRANMLADIGHGLSWLWRNRLLRSLCLLAGLTNLAVMTVLSIAVLYAYEVLHVGHLAYGLLLGVVALGGLAGTLGAPALAARVGRGRSLQLSFALAPVAFVVAGTTSDALVAAIALTAVGAAVGITNVLGVSLRQLLVPEYLVGRVNAAYRFFAVGMGPLGAVLGGVLAQWLGLRAPFLAGAVVLLIGWLLAMNSMRERDIRARLAGEEVPPRRRRKLRTVAYVALGTVITLVVGAGGYGMWLVRDSFPDTSGEVRLSGLHGQARILRDGSGIPQIYASDAHDLFLAQGYAHAQDRFWEMDVRRHIAGGRLSEMFGKSQVETDKVVRTMGWYRVAQQEIGLLSPSTRDYLQAYSDGVNAYLGTHRVGSLGVEYPILGLATPDYEPQPWTPADSVSWFKAMAWSLNYGVDDETQRALLASVLPPAQVDQLYPSYDYARFPAVVPGQANPVSTTPAGGGSTPGLPPGVAKLRSTLNAVLGPSGEGIGSNAWVVAGSRTTTGLPILANDPHLPQSAPGVWYQAGLHCVQLSASCPFDVTGFTFSGVPGVLAGHNRDIAWGFTNLGADDSDLFLEQVTGGTYLNQGRQLPLETRQEVIKVGGGEPVTFTVRSTVHGPLLSDALADAASAGTRGRSPGAGPGPYQVALRWSALDPGRTMDAVFRLDAAADWTQFRAALEQFTAPALNLVYADRAGNIGYQMTGRMPVRAGGDGSYPSPGWTGTHDWTGFLGFDQLPRVLNPPQGYIVTANNAVAGPGYPHFLGRYWEPGYRAQRITDLVAQPGKLDVAAMQKIQLDTFNTNAPDLVPYLLRVDAGTARQAQDLLRGWDFSQPVGSAPAAYFNAVWRNLLRLTFTDDLAKTPAKATQSGGGRWFDIVRRMLANPDDPLWRNTTDPRHLSTRDDVLRAALQDAARELRGRLGDDPASWHWGDLHQVTFKNQTLGTGGPAPVQWLLNEGPYSTGGSSEAVDATSWDAGTGYDVTMAPSMRMVVDLADLDGSRWINQSGESGHATADTYADQTALWLRGETLAWPFSPAAVDKTTRRKLELRP
;
A
#
# COMPACT_ATOMS: atom_id res chain seq x y z
N MET A 1 50.07 -32.38 -10.70
CA MET A 1 49.33 -32.99 -11.83
C MET A 1 49.47 -34.53 -11.90
N VAL A 2 50.03 -35.22 -10.89
CA VAL A 2 50.69 -36.53 -11.09
C VAL A 2 49.81 -37.76 -10.80
N ASP A 3 48.74 -37.66 -10.00
CA ASP A 3 48.18 -38.84 -9.30
C ASP A 3 47.11 -39.67 -10.05
N ILE A 4 46.89 -39.42 -11.35
CA ILE A 4 46.02 -40.27 -12.22
C ILE A 4 46.87 -40.95 -13.32
N VAL A 5 48.13 -41.29 -13.01
CA VAL A 5 49.10 -41.82 -14.01
C VAL A 5 49.05 -43.35 -14.15
N GLU A 6 48.61 -44.08 -13.12
CA GLU A 6 48.76 -45.54 -13.03
C GLU A 6 47.66 -46.36 -13.72
N ALA A 7 46.52 -45.74 -14.05
CA ALA A 7 45.46 -46.41 -14.80
C ALA A 7 45.90 -46.66 -16.27
N PRO A 8 45.43 -47.74 -16.93
CA PRO A 8 45.75 -48.02 -18.33
C PRO A 8 45.53 -46.80 -19.24
N ALA A 9 46.43 -46.57 -20.20
CA ALA A 9 46.44 -45.33 -21.00
C ALA A 9 45.10 -45.03 -21.70
N VAL A 10 44.30 -46.07 -22.00
CA VAL A 10 42.95 -45.99 -22.59
C VAL A 10 41.91 -45.42 -21.62
N THR A 11 41.88 -45.87 -20.36
CA THR A 11 40.94 -45.36 -19.34
C THR A 11 41.32 -43.96 -18.89
N ARG A 12 42.62 -43.68 -18.71
CA ARG A 12 43.14 -42.34 -18.41
C ARG A 12 42.75 -41.30 -19.48
N ARG A 13 42.89 -41.62 -20.77
CA ARG A 13 42.43 -40.74 -21.88
C ARG A 13 40.91 -40.56 -21.88
N SER A 14 40.16 -41.61 -21.55
CA SER A 14 38.70 -41.58 -21.51
C SER A 14 38.15 -40.74 -20.36
N PHE A 15 38.78 -40.77 -19.18
CA PHE A 15 38.43 -39.87 -18.07
C PHE A 15 38.65 -38.40 -18.42
N TRP A 16 39.78 -38.04 -19.03
CA TRP A 16 40.02 -36.65 -19.45
C TRP A 16 39.06 -36.18 -20.55
N ARG A 17 38.59 -37.07 -21.43
CA ARG A 17 37.54 -36.76 -22.41
C ARG A 17 36.19 -36.48 -21.75
N LEU A 18 35.80 -37.26 -20.75
CA LEU A 18 34.61 -36.99 -19.93
C LEU A 18 34.73 -35.67 -19.16
N TRP A 19 35.91 -35.38 -18.60
CA TRP A 19 36.17 -34.13 -17.88
C TRP A 19 36.10 -32.90 -18.80
N TRP A 20 36.69 -32.97 -20.00
CA TRP A 20 36.59 -31.91 -21.00
C TRP A 20 35.16 -31.72 -21.52
N SER A 21 34.40 -32.81 -21.72
CA SER A 21 32.96 -32.76 -22.03
C SER A 21 32.19 -31.96 -20.97
N ALA A 22 32.34 -32.31 -19.69
CA ALA A 22 31.68 -31.62 -18.59
C ALA A 22 32.11 -30.16 -18.43
N LEU A 23 33.38 -29.84 -18.67
CA LEU A 23 33.89 -28.48 -18.65
C LEU A 23 33.25 -27.64 -19.76
N VAL A 24 33.33 -28.10 -21.02
CA VAL A 24 32.85 -27.33 -22.18
C VAL A 24 31.34 -27.14 -22.13
N SER A 25 30.55 -28.19 -21.92
CA SER A 25 29.09 -28.05 -21.82
C SER A 25 28.66 -27.23 -20.60
N GLY A 26 29.41 -27.30 -19.49
CA GLY A 26 29.13 -26.49 -18.31
C GLY A 26 29.31 -24.98 -18.55
N VAL A 27 30.18 -24.56 -19.48
CA VAL A 27 30.27 -23.14 -19.89
C VAL A 27 29.01 -22.73 -20.64
N GLY A 28 28.51 -23.57 -21.55
CA GLY A 28 27.26 -23.33 -22.26
C GLY A 28 26.05 -23.27 -21.32
N ASP A 29 25.93 -24.26 -20.42
CA ASP A 29 24.88 -24.29 -19.41
C ASP A 29 24.89 -23.02 -18.54
N GLY A 30 26.07 -22.57 -18.09
CA GLY A 30 26.20 -21.33 -17.33
C GLY A 30 25.88 -20.07 -18.16
N VAL A 31 26.31 -20.01 -19.42
CA VAL A 31 25.95 -18.95 -20.38
C VAL A 31 24.43 -18.86 -20.55
N ARG A 32 23.75 -20.00 -20.69
CA ARG A 32 22.29 -20.08 -20.78
C ARG A 32 21.61 -19.65 -19.48
N ILE A 33 22.14 -20.06 -18.32
CA ILE A 33 21.62 -19.65 -17.00
C ILE A 33 21.70 -18.12 -16.82
N GLY A 34 22.77 -17.48 -17.30
CA GLY A 34 22.87 -16.01 -17.30
C GLY A 34 21.95 -15.32 -18.31
N ALA A 35 21.79 -15.88 -19.52
CA ALA A 35 21.05 -15.24 -20.61
C ALA A 35 19.52 -15.47 -20.58
N LEU A 36 19.03 -16.59 -20.05
CA LEU A 36 17.59 -16.90 -20.02
C LEU A 36 16.75 -15.88 -19.22
N PRO A 37 17.15 -15.43 -18.02
CA PRO A 37 16.41 -14.40 -17.28
C PRO A 37 16.39 -13.05 -18.01
N LEU A 38 17.47 -12.69 -18.70
CA LEU A 38 17.56 -11.47 -19.50
C LEU A 38 16.62 -11.53 -20.71
N LEU A 39 16.56 -12.68 -21.39
CA LEU A 39 15.59 -12.89 -22.47
C LEU A 39 14.15 -12.92 -21.96
N ALA A 40 13.89 -13.51 -20.79
CA ALA A 40 12.55 -13.49 -20.19
C ALA A 40 12.10 -12.05 -19.86
N ALA A 41 12.98 -11.24 -19.27
CA ALA A 41 12.73 -9.82 -19.00
C ALA A 41 12.59 -8.96 -20.27
N ALA A 42 13.21 -9.38 -21.39
CA ALA A 42 13.01 -8.75 -22.70
C ALA A 42 11.69 -9.17 -23.38
N LEU A 43 11.01 -10.23 -22.91
CA LEU A 43 9.78 -10.77 -23.49
C LEU A 43 8.53 -10.53 -22.63
N THR A 44 8.67 -10.28 -21.33
CA THR A 44 7.57 -9.93 -20.43
C THR A 44 8.03 -9.07 -19.26
N ARG A 45 7.13 -8.24 -18.74
CA ARG A 45 7.29 -7.55 -17.45
C ARG A 45 6.48 -8.20 -16.31
N GLU A 46 5.69 -9.23 -16.60
CA GLU A 46 4.93 -9.96 -15.57
C GLU A 46 5.87 -10.81 -14.68
N PRO A 47 5.97 -10.56 -13.37
CA PRO A 47 6.90 -11.29 -12.50
C PRO A 47 6.62 -12.80 -12.42
N VAL A 48 5.35 -13.19 -12.51
CA VAL A 48 4.92 -14.60 -12.45
C VAL A 48 5.39 -15.35 -13.70
N ALA A 49 5.25 -14.77 -14.89
CA ALA A 49 5.76 -15.34 -16.13
C ALA A 49 7.28 -15.57 -16.11
N VAL A 50 8.06 -14.62 -15.57
CA VAL A 50 9.51 -14.79 -15.38
C VAL A 50 9.81 -15.88 -14.35
N ALA A 51 9.07 -15.94 -13.24
CA ALA A 51 9.22 -16.97 -12.21
C ALA A 51 8.90 -18.38 -12.75
N VAL A 52 7.91 -18.51 -13.63
CA VAL A 52 7.54 -19.77 -14.31
C VAL A 52 8.71 -20.32 -15.14
N VAL A 53 9.49 -19.47 -15.84
CA VAL A 53 10.68 -19.92 -16.60
C VAL A 53 11.73 -20.55 -15.66
N THR A 54 11.98 -19.93 -14.50
CA THR A 54 12.92 -20.45 -13.49
C THR A 54 12.41 -21.74 -12.84
N LEU A 55 11.13 -21.77 -12.46
CA LEU A 55 10.47 -22.96 -11.90
C LEU A 55 10.52 -24.15 -12.88
N ALA A 56 10.30 -23.90 -14.17
CA ALA A 56 10.33 -24.90 -15.23
C ALA A 56 11.70 -25.59 -15.37
N GLY A 57 12.81 -24.90 -15.06
CA GLY A 57 14.15 -25.51 -15.04
C GLY A 57 14.40 -26.42 -13.83
N GLY A 58 13.80 -26.11 -12.68
CA GLY A 58 13.93 -26.92 -11.45
C GLY A 58 13.00 -28.15 -11.41
N LEU A 59 11.79 -28.01 -11.95
CA LEU A 59 10.73 -29.02 -11.90
C LEU A 59 11.12 -30.43 -12.43
N PRO A 60 11.94 -30.59 -13.49
CA PRO A 60 12.39 -31.90 -13.98
C PRO A 60 13.05 -32.79 -12.94
N TRP A 61 13.74 -32.23 -11.92
CA TRP A 61 14.33 -33.04 -10.85
C TRP A 61 13.29 -33.71 -9.95
N LEU A 62 12.09 -33.14 -9.84
CA LEU A 62 10.95 -33.74 -9.15
C LEU A 62 10.19 -34.72 -10.06
N VAL A 63 9.85 -34.32 -11.30
CA VAL A 63 8.93 -35.11 -12.14
C VAL A 63 9.62 -36.16 -13.03
N ALA A 64 10.79 -35.84 -13.60
CA ALA A 64 11.50 -36.71 -14.55
C ALA A 64 12.70 -37.44 -13.93
N GLY A 65 13.37 -36.83 -12.94
CA GLY A 65 14.59 -37.35 -12.30
C GLY A 65 14.53 -38.83 -11.89
N PRO A 66 13.49 -39.31 -11.18
CA PRO A 66 13.35 -40.72 -10.83
C PRO A 66 13.35 -41.67 -12.04
N PHE A 67 12.67 -41.28 -13.13
CA PHE A 67 12.55 -42.07 -14.35
C PHE A 67 13.86 -42.12 -15.13
N THR A 68 14.61 -41.01 -15.20
CA THR A 68 15.88 -40.97 -15.94
C THR A 68 16.95 -41.84 -15.28
N GLY A 69 16.97 -41.97 -13.95
CA GLY A 69 17.85 -42.92 -13.26
C GLY A 69 17.55 -44.39 -13.57
N ALA A 70 16.27 -44.76 -13.67
CA ALA A 70 15.86 -46.10 -14.09
C ALA A 70 16.21 -46.39 -15.56
N LEU A 71 16.11 -45.37 -16.43
CA LEU A 71 16.56 -45.45 -17.82
C LEU A 71 18.09 -45.63 -17.92
N THR A 72 18.87 -44.88 -17.12
CA THR A 72 20.34 -44.99 -17.07
C THR A 72 20.83 -46.39 -16.71
N ASP A 73 20.18 -47.06 -15.74
CA ASP A 73 20.56 -48.44 -15.37
C ASP A 73 20.18 -49.47 -16.45
N ARG A 74 19.10 -49.22 -17.22
CA ARG A 74 18.62 -50.09 -18.30
C ARG A 74 19.46 -50.00 -19.58
N TRP A 75 20.17 -48.90 -19.83
CA TRP A 75 20.94 -48.74 -21.08
C TRP A 75 22.28 -49.50 -21.02
N PRO A 76 22.62 -50.35 -22.02
CA PRO A 76 23.86 -51.13 -22.00
C PRO A 76 25.14 -50.29 -22.06
N ASP A 77 25.09 -49.12 -22.71
CA ASP A 77 26.27 -48.32 -23.06
C ASP A 77 26.09 -46.85 -22.59
N ARG A 78 26.63 -46.54 -21.41
CA ARG A 78 26.49 -45.23 -20.73
C ARG A 78 27.04 -44.06 -21.57
N ARG A 79 28.05 -44.28 -22.42
CA ARG A 79 28.59 -43.21 -23.29
C ARG A 79 27.61 -42.82 -24.40
N ARG A 80 26.72 -43.73 -24.82
CA ARG A 80 25.64 -43.41 -25.77
C ARG A 80 24.55 -42.57 -25.10
N VAL A 81 24.31 -42.76 -23.79
CA VAL A 81 23.44 -41.85 -23.01
C VAL A 81 24.01 -40.44 -23.09
N LEU A 82 25.28 -40.26 -22.70
CA LEU A 82 25.95 -38.96 -22.66
C LEU A 82 26.00 -38.29 -24.04
N TRP A 83 26.37 -39.04 -25.08
CA TRP A 83 26.44 -38.54 -26.45
C TRP A 83 25.05 -38.12 -26.96
N LEU A 84 24.02 -38.93 -26.71
CA LEU A 84 22.66 -38.60 -27.13
C LEU A 84 22.11 -37.40 -26.36
N THR A 85 22.40 -37.28 -25.05
CA THR A 85 22.00 -36.09 -24.28
C THR A 85 22.68 -34.83 -24.79
N ASP A 86 23.96 -34.89 -25.17
CA ASP A 86 24.65 -33.75 -25.80
C ASP A 86 24.05 -33.40 -27.17
N VAL A 87 23.79 -34.39 -28.03
CA VAL A 87 23.17 -34.15 -29.35
C VAL A 87 21.76 -33.58 -29.23
N VAL A 88 20.94 -34.10 -28.31
CA VAL A 88 19.58 -33.59 -28.07
C VAL A 88 19.62 -32.17 -27.50
N SER A 89 20.51 -31.87 -26.55
CA SER A 89 20.69 -30.50 -26.06
C SER A 89 21.19 -29.55 -27.16
N ALA A 90 22.18 -29.96 -27.97
CA ALA A 90 22.65 -29.16 -29.10
C ALA A 90 21.53 -28.82 -30.08
N VAL A 91 20.68 -29.80 -30.45
CA VAL A 91 19.55 -29.56 -31.36
C VAL A 91 18.49 -28.69 -30.68
N ALA A 92 18.11 -28.96 -29.43
CA ALA A 92 17.09 -28.20 -28.72
C ALA A 92 17.49 -26.74 -28.50
N VAL A 93 18.71 -26.48 -28.03
CA VAL A 93 19.25 -25.13 -27.86
C VAL A 93 19.49 -24.47 -29.22
N GLY A 94 19.94 -25.20 -30.24
CA GLY A 94 20.15 -24.67 -31.59
C GLY A 94 18.85 -24.21 -32.25
N VAL A 95 17.78 -25.02 -32.17
CA VAL A 95 16.43 -24.63 -32.63
C VAL A 95 15.93 -23.42 -31.85
N PHE A 96 16.10 -23.40 -30.53
CA PHE A 96 15.76 -22.25 -29.70
C PHE A 96 16.53 -20.99 -30.11
N ALA A 97 17.84 -21.08 -30.32
CA ALA A 97 18.70 -19.97 -30.76
C ALA A 97 18.27 -19.40 -32.11
N VAL A 98 17.88 -20.26 -33.06
CA VAL A 98 17.31 -19.84 -34.36
C VAL A 98 15.96 -19.14 -34.15
N SER A 99 15.08 -19.65 -33.29
CA SER A 99 13.79 -19.02 -33.01
C SER A 99 13.94 -17.66 -32.30
N VAL A 100 14.90 -17.52 -31.38
CA VAL A 100 15.24 -16.24 -30.75
C VAL A 100 15.82 -15.27 -31.78
N ALA A 101 16.73 -15.72 -32.64
CA ALA A 101 17.30 -14.90 -33.72
C ALA A 101 16.26 -14.47 -34.78
N ALA A 102 15.21 -15.27 -34.97
CA ALA A 102 14.07 -14.95 -35.85
C ALA A 102 12.97 -14.11 -35.17
N GLY A 103 13.16 -13.69 -33.90
CA GLY A 103 12.17 -12.89 -33.16
C GLY A 103 10.92 -13.66 -32.70
N ALA A 104 10.92 -14.99 -32.79
CA ALA A 104 9.78 -15.85 -32.47
C ALA A 104 9.79 -16.41 -31.03
N ALA A 105 10.57 -15.80 -30.12
CA ALA A 105 10.69 -16.25 -28.75
C ALA A 105 9.47 -15.84 -27.90
N SER A 106 9.08 -16.68 -26.94
CA SER A 106 7.97 -16.41 -26.01
C SER A 106 8.23 -17.06 -24.65
N ILE A 107 7.59 -16.57 -23.59
CA ILE A 107 7.74 -17.13 -22.23
C ILE A 107 7.40 -18.62 -22.19
N ALA A 108 6.33 -19.05 -22.89
CA ALA A 108 5.99 -20.46 -23.03
C ALA A 108 7.13 -21.26 -23.66
N MET A 109 7.77 -20.73 -24.71
CA MET A 109 8.94 -21.35 -25.34
C MET A 109 10.14 -21.43 -24.38
N LEU A 110 10.44 -20.35 -23.63
CA LEU A 110 11.51 -20.34 -22.63
C LEU A 110 11.27 -21.39 -21.54
N ALA A 111 10.05 -21.48 -21.02
CA ALA A 111 9.67 -22.48 -20.00
C ALA A 111 9.76 -23.91 -20.55
N ILE A 112 9.26 -24.17 -21.76
CA ILE A 112 9.33 -25.47 -22.44
C ILE A 112 10.79 -25.89 -22.66
N VAL A 113 11.63 -24.99 -23.17
CA VAL A 113 13.05 -25.26 -23.44
C VAL A 113 13.80 -25.49 -22.13
N ASN A 114 13.57 -24.68 -21.09
CA ASN A 114 14.23 -24.87 -19.79
C ASN A 114 13.81 -26.19 -19.12
N PHE A 115 12.54 -26.57 -19.21
CA PHE A 115 12.04 -27.87 -18.73
C PHE A 115 12.61 -29.06 -19.52
N LEU A 116 12.70 -28.94 -20.85
CA LEU A 116 13.26 -29.98 -21.71
C LEU A 116 14.77 -30.17 -21.45
N LEU A 117 15.53 -29.07 -21.36
CA LEU A 117 16.96 -29.11 -21.05
C LEU A 117 17.21 -29.62 -19.63
N GLY A 118 16.43 -29.19 -18.64
CA GLY A 118 16.49 -29.74 -17.28
C GLY A 118 16.18 -31.25 -17.26
N THR A 119 15.22 -31.72 -18.07
CA THR A 119 14.91 -33.14 -18.23
C THR A 119 16.10 -33.92 -18.80
N VAL A 120 16.70 -33.43 -19.90
CA VAL A 120 17.90 -34.01 -20.52
C VAL A 120 19.09 -34.00 -19.55
N GLN A 121 19.27 -32.91 -18.81
CA GLN A 121 20.30 -32.76 -17.78
C GLN A 121 20.14 -33.80 -16.67
N THR A 122 18.92 -34.12 -16.23
CA THR A 122 18.73 -35.19 -15.23
C THR A 122 19.25 -36.55 -15.73
N LEU A 123 19.04 -36.88 -17.01
CA LEU A 123 19.53 -38.12 -17.61
C LEU A 123 21.06 -38.10 -17.79
N ARG A 124 21.60 -36.97 -18.25
CA ARG A 124 23.04 -36.75 -18.43
C ARG A 124 23.80 -36.91 -17.11
N ASP A 125 23.36 -36.22 -16.06
CA ASP A 125 24.01 -36.22 -14.75
C ASP A 125 23.95 -37.61 -14.08
N ASN A 126 22.84 -38.32 -14.25
CA ASN A 126 22.73 -39.71 -13.82
C ASN A 126 23.72 -40.63 -14.56
N ALA A 127 23.88 -40.46 -15.88
CA ALA A 127 24.84 -41.22 -16.68
C ALA A 127 26.31 -40.86 -16.39
N ALA A 128 26.61 -39.57 -16.22
CA ALA A 128 27.96 -39.06 -15.93
C ALA A 128 28.45 -39.55 -14.56
N LEU A 129 27.59 -39.49 -13.53
CA LEU A 129 27.91 -40.02 -12.21
C LEU A 129 28.11 -41.55 -12.24
N ALA A 130 27.36 -42.25 -13.10
CA ALA A 130 27.43 -43.70 -13.21
C ALA A 130 28.62 -44.22 -14.03
N ILE A 131 29.17 -43.45 -14.98
CA ILE A 131 30.31 -43.86 -15.82
C ILE A 131 31.68 -43.60 -15.16
N VAL A 132 31.80 -42.64 -14.22
CA VAL A 132 33.09 -42.33 -13.57
C VAL A 132 33.77 -43.55 -12.94
N PRO A 133 33.07 -44.44 -12.19
CA PRO A 133 33.67 -45.67 -11.65
C PRO A 133 34.12 -46.69 -12.69
N ASP A 134 33.63 -46.61 -13.93
CA ASP A 134 34.07 -47.47 -15.03
C ASP A 134 35.41 -46.97 -15.63
N LEU A 135 35.89 -45.78 -15.24
CA LEU A 135 37.05 -45.09 -15.83
C LEU A 135 38.22 -44.84 -14.86
N VAL A 136 38.02 -44.97 -13.54
CA VAL A 136 39.05 -44.76 -12.51
C VAL A 136 39.00 -45.82 -11.41
N GLU A 137 40.14 -46.04 -10.75
CA GLU A 137 40.26 -46.94 -9.59
C GLU A 137 39.41 -46.47 -8.40
N ARG A 138 38.91 -47.41 -7.59
CA ARG A 138 37.99 -47.14 -6.46
C ARG A 138 38.60 -46.18 -5.43
N GLU A 139 39.89 -46.27 -5.24
CA GLU A 139 40.71 -45.46 -4.33
C GLU A 139 40.81 -44.00 -4.80
N LYS A 140 40.71 -43.77 -6.11
CA LYS A 140 40.88 -42.47 -6.77
C LYS A 140 39.55 -41.76 -7.07
N LEU A 141 38.41 -42.37 -6.74
CA LEU A 141 37.06 -41.81 -6.96
C LEU A 141 36.86 -40.42 -6.35
N GLU A 142 37.36 -40.16 -5.14
CA GLU A 142 37.21 -38.85 -4.48
C GLU A 142 37.94 -37.73 -5.25
N THR A 143 39.14 -38.02 -5.75
CA THR A 143 39.94 -37.12 -6.59
C THR A 143 39.38 -36.96 -8.00
N ALA A 144 38.71 -37.98 -8.53
CA ALA A 144 38.02 -37.93 -9.81
C ALA A 144 36.75 -37.06 -9.73
N ASN A 145 35.91 -37.32 -8.72
CA ASN A 145 34.67 -36.57 -8.48
C ASN A 145 34.95 -35.11 -8.13
N SER A 146 35.96 -34.81 -7.31
CA SER A 146 36.31 -33.41 -6.99
C SER A 146 36.71 -32.62 -8.23
N ARG A 147 37.42 -33.22 -9.19
CA ARG A 147 37.80 -32.56 -10.45
C ARG A 147 36.61 -32.34 -11.39
N VAL A 148 35.69 -33.30 -11.49
CA VAL A 148 34.47 -33.15 -12.31
C VAL A 148 33.55 -32.08 -11.70
N GLN A 149 33.32 -32.12 -10.39
CA GLN A 149 32.49 -31.12 -9.69
C GLN A 149 33.14 -29.72 -9.69
N ALA A 150 34.46 -29.62 -9.51
CA ALA A 150 35.15 -28.34 -9.60
C ALA A 150 35.09 -27.74 -11.01
N ALA A 151 35.18 -28.55 -12.06
CA ALA A 151 34.97 -28.07 -13.42
C ALA A 151 33.54 -27.53 -13.61
N GLN A 152 32.52 -28.28 -13.19
CA GLN A 152 31.12 -27.83 -13.26
C GLN A 152 30.88 -26.54 -12.48
N LEU A 153 31.39 -26.41 -11.25
CA LEU A 153 31.20 -25.20 -10.44
C LEU A 153 31.92 -23.99 -11.05
N ILE A 154 33.15 -24.16 -11.57
CA ILE A 154 33.88 -23.09 -12.26
C ILE A 154 33.11 -22.63 -13.51
N THR A 155 32.58 -23.56 -14.31
CA THR A 155 31.99 -23.19 -15.61
C THR A 155 30.52 -22.78 -15.52
N MET A 156 29.71 -23.42 -14.68
CA MET A 156 28.27 -23.14 -14.55
C MET A 156 27.96 -21.98 -13.59
N GLU A 157 28.74 -21.79 -12.52
CA GLU A 157 28.43 -20.80 -11.46
C GLU A 157 29.37 -19.58 -11.49
N LEU A 158 30.66 -19.76 -11.81
CA LEU A 158 31.67 -18.69 -11.71
C LEU A 158 31.94 -17.95 -13.04
N ILE A 159 32.05 -18.67 -14.16
CA ILE A 159 32.43 -18.11 -15.46
C ILE A 159 31.22 -17.93 -16.40
N GLY A 160 30.34 -18.93 -16.46
CA GLY A 160 29.27 -19.00 -17.45
C GLY A 160 28.25 -17.87 -17.35
N PRO A 161 27.61 -17.59 -16.19
CA PRO A 161 26.57 -16.58 -16.11
C PRO A 161 27.05 -15.15 -16.46
N PRO A 162 28.22 -14.69 -15.99
CA PRO A 162 28.82 -13.43 -16.46
C PRO A 162 29.08 -13.42 -17.98
N LEU A 163 29.61 -14.51 -18.54
CA LEU A 163 29.83 -14.64 -19.98
C LEU A 163 28.51 -14.62 -20.77
N GLY A 164 27.43 -15.21 -20.22
CA GLY A 164 26.10 -15.20 -20.79
C GLY A 164 25.49 -13.80 -20.86
N ALA A 165 25.63 -13.01 -19.79
CA ALA A 165 25.22 -11.61 -19.77
C ALA A 165 25.98 -10.76 -20.80
N VAL A 166 27.30 -10.98 -20.94
CA VAL A 166 28.11 -10.31 -21.98
C VAL A 166 27.67 -10.73 -23.39
N LEU A 167 27.47 -12.03 -23.65
CA LEU A 167 27.02 -12.52 -24.95
C LEU A 167 25.59 -12.09 -25.31
N PHE A 168 24.73 -11.80 -24.32
CA PHE A 168 23.39 -11.24 -24.53
C PHE A 168 23.40 -9.76 -24.97
N SER A 169 24.53 -9.06 -24.84
CA SER A 169 24.71 -7.71 -25.45
C SER A 169 24.94 -7.75 -26.97
N LEU A 170 25.13 -8.94 -27.53
CA LEU A 170 25.18 -9.22 -28.97
C LEU A 170 23.75 -9.62 -29.45
N PRO A 171 23.49 -9.89 -30.75
CA PRO A 171 22.15 -10.28 -31.20
C PRO A 171 21.55 -11.43 -30.38
N ALA A 172 20.26 -11.35 -30.02
CA ALA A 172 19.67 -12.12 -28.91
C ALA A 172 19.85 -13.66 -28.98
N GLY A 173 20.06 -14.24 -30.16
CA GLY A 173 20.37 -15.67 -30.33
C GLY A 173 21.80 -16.08 -29.93
N THR A 174 22.75 -15.15 -29.86
CA THR A 174 24.19 -15.41 -29.69
C THR A 174 24.57 -16.25 -28.45
N PRO A 175 24.09 -15.99 -27.22
CA PRO A 175 24.44 -16.83 -26.07
C PRO A 175 23.90 -18.27 -26.23
N PHE A 176 22.75 -18.44 -26.88
CA PHE A 176 22.15 -19.76 -27.14
C PHE A 176 22.89 -20.51 -28.26
N PHE A 177 23.37 -19.82 -29.30
CA PHE A 177 24.27 -20.45 -30.29
C PHE A 177 25.60 -20.90 -29.66
N ALA A 178 26.16 -20.11 -28.72
CA ALA A 178 27.37 -20.49 -27.99
C ALA A 178 27.14 -21.73 -27.10
N ASP A 179 26.00 -21.79 -26.40
CA ASP A 179 25.59 -22.96 -25.61
C ASP A 179 25.37 -24.21 -26.50
N SER A 180 24.62 -24.07 -27.59
CA SER A 180 24.43 -25.13 -28.60
C SER A 180 25.76 -25.67 -29.13
N LEU A 181 26.72 -24.81 -29.46
CA LEU A 181 28.05 -25.21 -29.92
C LEU A 181 28.84 -25.95 -28.83
N SER A 182 28.69 -25.56 -27.56
CA SER A 182 29.32 -26.23 -26.43
C SER A 182 28.87 -27.70 -26.31
N PHE A 183 27.58 -27.98 -26.56
CA PHE A 183 27.04 -29.34 -26.59
C PHE A 183 27.58 -30.15 -27.77
N VAL A 184 27.75 -29.54 -28.97
CA VAL A 184 28.38 -30.21 -30.11
C VAL A 184 29.83 -30.61 -29.80
N VAL A 185 30.61 -29.71 -29.22
CA VAL A 185 32.00 -29.99 -28.82
C VAL A 185 32.05 -31.05 -27.72
N SER A 186 31.11 -31.02 -26.76
CA SER A 186 30.96 -32.07 -25.75
C SER A 186 30.63 -33.44 -26.37
N ALA A 187 29.69 -33.51 -27.32
CA ALA A 187 29.35 -34.75 -28.02
C ALA A 187 30.59 -35.37 -28.72
N VAL A 188 31.43 -34.55 -29.36
CA VAL A 188 32.69 -35.00 -29.97
C VAL A 188 33.66 -35.54 -28.91
N ALA A 189 33.78 -34.88 -27.76
CA ALA A 189 34.61 -35.36 -26.66
C ALA A 189 34.11 -36.70 -26.09
N VAL A 190 32.79 -36.85 -25.89
CA VAL A 190 32.13 -38.08 -25.42
C VAL A 190 32.26 -39.22 -26.43
N PHE A 191 32.16 -38.94 -27.74
CA PHE A 191 32.34 -39.95 -28.79
C PHE A 191 33.72 -40.62 -28.72
N GLY A 192 34.74 -39.88 -28.28
CA GLY A 192 36.09 -40.41 -28.04
C GLY A 192 36.25 -41.28 -26.79
N ILE A 193 35.23 -41.48 -25.95
CA ILE A 193 35.33 -42.36 -24.77
C ILE A 193 35.36 -43.82 -25.22
N ALA A 194 36.43 -44.53 -24.85
CA ALA A 194 36.61 -45.93 -25.22
C ALA A 194 35.55 -46.82 -24.55
N ALA A 195 35.08 -47.84 -25.28
CA ALA A 195 34.11 -48.79 -24.73
C ALA A 195 34.78 -49.69 -23.67
N VAL A 196 34.36 -49.55 -22.42
CA VAL A 196 34.77 -50.45 -21.33
C VAL A 196 33.78 -51.61 -21.28
N ALA A 197 34.29 -52.85 -21.42
CA ALA A 197 33.46 -54.04 -21.37
C ALA A 197 32.95 -54.28 -19.94
N ARG A 198 31.63 -54.12 -19.71
CA ARG A 198 30.98 -54.51 -18.45
C ARG A 198 31.16 -56.01 -18.21
N LYS A 199 31.48 -56.40 -16.97
CA LYS A 199 31.23 -57.78 -16.52
C LYS A 199 29.73 -58.06 -16.64
N ALA A 200 29.37 -59.19 -17.25
CA ALA A 200 27.98 -59.57 -17.44
C ALA A 200 27.31 -59.87 -16.08
N VAL A 201 26.53 -58.92 -15.58
CA VAL A 201 25.61 -59.14 -14.46
C VAL A 201 24.33 -59.75 -15.02
N ALA A 202 23.79 -60.78 -14.35
CA ALA A 202 22.59 -61.48 -14.79
C ALA A 202 21.42 -60.49 -15.01
N PRO A 203 20.63 -60.64 -16.09
CA PRO A 203 19.52 -59.74 -16.36
C PRO A 203 18.45 -59.87 -15.28
N ALA A 204 18.23 -58.79 -14.53
CA ALA A 204 17.09 -58.70 -13.61
C ALA A 204 15.77 -58.84 -14.40
N PRO A 205 14.74 -59.49 -13.85
CA PRO A 205 13.45 -59.63 -14.52
C PRO A 205 12.87 -58.26 -14.90
N ARG A 206 12.20 -58.19 -16.06
CA ARG A 206 11.63 -56.95 -16.63
C ARG A 206 10.44 -56.43 -15.80
N ALA A 207 10.75 -55.77 -14.68
CA ALA A 207 9.80 -54.97 -13.93
C ALA A 207 9.32 -53.76 -14.77
N ASN A 208 8.16 -53.19 -14.45
CA ASN A 208 7.74 -51.91 -15.02
C ASN A 208 8.61 -50.76 -14.45
N MET A 209 8.59 -49.59 -15.11
CA MET A 209 9.48 -48.47 -14.74
C MET A 209 9.22 -47.97 -13.31
N LEU A 210 7.97 -48.00 -12.85
CA LEU A 210 7.57 -47.60 -11.50
C LEU A 210 8.12 -48.55 -10.42
N ALA A 211 8.13 -49.86 -10.68
CA ALA A 211 8.75 -50.84 -9.78
C ALA A 211 10.28 -50.67 -9.72
N ASP A 212 10.94 -50.31 -10.82
CA ASP A 212 12.36 -49.98 -10.83
C ASP A 212 12.69 -48.71 -10.01
N ILE A 213 11.87 -47.67 -10.13
CA ILE A 213 11.96 -46.44 -9.32
C ILE A 213 11.72 -46.77 -7.83
N GLY A 214 10.65 -47.51 -7.54
CA GLY A 214 10.32 -47.97 -6.19
C GLY A 214 11.42 -48.83 -5.56
N HIS A 215 12.11 -49.66 -6.35
CA HIS A 215 13.26 -50.44 -5.90
C HIS A 215 14.45 -49.53 -5.54
N GLY A 216 14.78 -48.53 -6.36
CA GLY A 216 15.82 -47.55 -6.06
C GLY A 216 15.54 -46.72 -4.80
N LEU A 217 14.32 -46.21 -4.66
CA LEU A 217 13.84 -45.49 -3.48
C LEU A 217 13.87 -46.38 -2.22
N SER A 218 13.36 -47.61 -2.31
CA SER A 218 13.33 -48.57 -1.20
C SER A 218 14.75 -48.96 -0.76
N TRP A 219 15.67 -49.18 -1.71
CA TRP A 219 17.08 -49.45 -1.41
C TRP A 219 17.75 -48.26 -0.71
N LEU A 220 17.58 -47.04 -1.25
CA LEU A 220 18.10 -45.81 -0.62
C LEU A 220 17.56 -45.64 0.81
N TRP A 221 16.26 -45.87 1.00
CA TRP A 221 15.60 -45.70 2.30
C TRP A 221 16.00 -46.78 3.33
N ARG A 222 16.36 -47.98 2.87
CA ARG A 222 16.94 -49.06 3.71
C ARG A 222 18.38 -48.74 4.10
N ASN A 223 19.17 -48.11 3.23
CA ASN A 223 20.55 -47.72 3.54
C ASN A 223 20.60 -46.52 4.51
N ARG A 224 20.85 -46.81 5.80
CA ARG A 224 20.82 -45.80 6.87
C ARG A 224 21.81 -44.64 6.71
N LEU A 225 22.95 -44.85 6.05
CA LEU A 225 23.94 -43.79 5.82
C LEU A 225 23.51 -42.90 4.66
N LEU A 226 23.21 -43.51 3.50
CA LEU A 226 22.87 -42.77 2.29
C LEU A 226 21.53 -42.03 2.41
N ARG A 227 20.54 -42.59 3.13
CA ARG A 227 19.32 -41.86 3.50
C ARG A 227 19.60 -40.63 4.36
N SER A 228 20.48 -40.75 5.36
CA SER A 228 20.82 -39.62 6.23
C SER A 228 21.56 -38.52 5.48
N LEU A 229 22.47 -38.87 4.58
CA LEU A 229 23.13 -37.90 3.69
C LEU A 229 22.15 -37.24 2.72
N CYS A 230 21.20 -38.00 2.16
CA CYS A 230 20.15 -37.50 1.27
C CYS A 230 19.27 -36.45 1.96
N LEU A 231 18.76 -36.78 3.15
CA LEU A 231 17.93 -35.86 3.93
C LEU A 231 18.71 -34.60 4.33
N LEU A 232 19.95 -34.75 4.81
CA LEU A 232 20.80 -33.60 5.15
C LEU A 232 21.06 -32.69 3.94
N ALA A 233 21.41 -33.25 2.78
CA ALA A 233 21.64 -32.48 1.57
C ALA A 233 20.37 -31.73 1.10
N GLY A 234 19.20 -32.36 1.23
CA GLY A 234 17.90 -31.71 0.97
C GLY A 234 17.63 -30.55 1.92
N LEU A 235 17.86 -30.72 3.23
CA LEU A 235 17.73 -29.64 4.21
C LEU A 235 18.74 -28.50 3.98
N THR A 236 19.96 -28.82 3.52
CA THR A 236 20.96 -27.80 3.14
C THR A 236 20.55 -27.02 1.91
N ASN A 237 20.06 -27.66 0.85
CA ASN A 237 19.55 -26.94 -0.31
C ASN A 237 18.29 -26.13 0.01
N LEU A 238 17.40 -26.64 0.88
CA LEU A 238 16.26 -25.86 1.39
C LEU A 238 16.73 -24.58 2.08
N ALA A 239 17.59 -24.71 3.10
CA ALA A 239 18.08 -23.56 3.87
C ALA A 239 18.88 -22.56 3.02
N VAL A 240 19.73 -23.04 2.10
CA VAL A 240 20.49 -22.17 1.19
C VAL A 240 19.56 -21.40 0.25
N MET A 241 18.55 -22.05 -0.34
CA MET A 241 17.59 -21.36 -1.20
C MET A 241 16.67 -20.41 -0.43
N THR A 242 16.31 -20.74 0.81
CA THR A 242 15.61 -19.84 1.76
C THR A 242 16.38 -18.54 2.02
N VAL A 243 17.71 -18.56 2.00
CA VAL A 243 18.54 -17.35 2.13
C VAL A 243 18.76 -16.67 0.78
N LEU A 244 19.07 -17.43 -0.29
CA LEU A 244 19.35 -16.85 -1.60
C LEU A 244 18.15 -16.13 -2.21
N SER A 245 16.92 -16.59 -1.95
CA SER A 245 15.70 -15.93 -2.45
C SER A 245 15.48 -14.51 -1.92
N ILE A 246 16.11 -14.15 -0.80
CA ILE A 246 15.98 -12.83 -0.14
C ILE A 246 17.31 -12.08 -0.02
N ALA A 247 18.37 -12.60 -0.66
CA ALA A 247 19.72 -12.06 -0.55
C ALA A 247 19.85 -10.61 -1.05
N VAL A 248 19.04 -10.20 -2.03
CA VAL A 248 18.97 -8.81 -2.54
C VAL A 248 18.59 -7.85 -1.42
N LEU A 249 17.44 -8.10 -0.78
CA LEU A 249 16.88 -7.25 0.27
C LEU A 249 17.78 -7.26 1.51
N TYR A 250 18.26 -8.44 1.92
CA TYR A 250 19.21 -8.56 3.03
C TYR A 250 20.50 -7.74 2.79
N ALA A 251 21.02 -7.69 1.55
CA ALA A 251 22.19 -6.88 1.24
C ALA A 251 21.95 -5.36 1.31
N TYR A 252 20.79 -4.86 0.88
CA TYR A 252 20.48 -3.42 0.92
C TYR A 252 19.98 -2.95 2.30
N GLU A 253 19.12 -3.73 2.95
CA GLU A 253 18.41 -3.30 4.17
C GLU A 253 19.07 -3.76 5.47
N VAL A 254 19.89 -4.83 5.45
CA VAL A 254 20.56 -5.34 6.66
C VAL A 254 22.08 -5.12 6.64
N LEU A 255 22.71 -5.23 5.47
CA LEU A 255 24.15 -4.98 5.29
C LEU A 255 24.48 -3.59 4.73
N HIS A 256 23.50 -2.87 4.18
CA HIS A 256 23.64 -1.53 3.59
C HIS A 256 24.73 -1.42 2.50
N VAL A 257 24.89 -2.44 1.67
CA VAL A 257 25.91 -2.47 0.60
C VAL A 257 25.34 -2.23 -0.80
N GLY A 258 26.03 -1.46 -1.63
CA GLY A 258 25.59 -1.14 -3.00
C GLY A 258 25.63 -2.31 -3.99
N HIS A 259 25.04 -2.12 -5.17
CA HIS A 259 24.83 -3.17 -6.18
C HIS A 259 26.07 -4.01 -6.53
N LEU A 260 27.25 -3.39 -6.64
CA LEU A 260 28.51 -4.08 -6.93
C LEU A 260 28.92 -5.05 -5.79
N ALA A 261 28.72 -4.64 -4.55
CA ALA A 261 29.04 -5.45 -3.37
C ALA A 261 28.03 -6.59 -3.16
N TYR A 262 26.76 -6.41 -3.54
CA TYR A 262 25.79 -7.50 -3.61
C TYR A 262 26.22 -8.61 -4.59
N GLY A 263 26.69 -8.24 -5.79
CA GLY A 263 27.21 -9.22 -6.76
C GLY A 263 28.41 -10.01 -6.22
N LEU A 264 29.33 -9.34 -5.50
CA LEU A 264 30.45 -9.99 -4.82
C LEU A 264 29.98 -10.91 -3.67
N LEU A 265 28.92 -10.54 -2.94
CA LEU A 265 28.33 -11.33 -1.86
C LEU A 265 27.69 -12.64 -2.35
N LEU A 266 27.15 -12.69 -3.57
CA LEU A 266 26.74 -13.96 -4.19
C LEU A 266 27.96 -14.81 -4.58
N GLY A 267 28.99 -14.19 -5.16
CA GLY A 267 30.19 -14.88 -5.62
C GLY A 267 30.97 -15.63 -4.53
N VAL A 268 30.95 -15.15 -3.28
CA VAL A 268 31.68 -15.80 -2.17
C VAL A 268 31.15 -17.20 -1.80
N VAL A 269 29.87 -17.49 -2.06
CA VAL A 269 29.32 -18.84 -1.86
C VAL A 269 29.94 -19.83 -2.85
N ALA A 270 30.08 -19.43 -4.12
CA ALA A 270 30.73 -20.23 -5.15
C ALA A 270 32.23 -20.42 -4.87
N LEU A 271 32.94 -19.35 -4.47
CA LEU A 271 34.36 -19.43 -4.07
C LEU A 271 34.57 -20.39 -2.89
N GLY A 272 33.69 -20.33 -1.87
CA GLY A 272 33.68 -21.29 -0.77
C GLY A 272 33.44 -22.72 -1.25
N GLY A 273 32.46 -22.93 -2.13
CA GLY A 273 32.15 -24.22 -2.75
C GLY A 273 33.34 -24.84 -3.49
N LEU A 274 34.08 -24.03 -4.24
CA LEU A 274 35.29 -24.46 -4.94
C LEU A 274 36.39 -24.90 -3.95
N ALA A 275 36.66 -24.09 -2.92
CA ALA A 275 37.64 -24.41 -1.88
C ALA A 275 37.28 -25.71 -1.13
N GLY A 276 36.00 -25.89 -0.78
CA GLY A 276 35.50 -27.11 -0.15
C GLY A 276 35.64 -28.34 -1.04
N THR A 277 35.27 -28.23 -2.32
CA THR A 277 35.34 -29.31 -3.32
C THR A 277 36.77 -29.77 -3.57
N LEU A 278 37.72 -28.84 -3.73
CA LEU A 278 39.13 -29.15 -3.94
C LEU A 278 39.82 -29.65 -2.66
N GLY A 279 39.44 -29.15 -1.48
CA GLY A 279 39.98 -29.56 -0.20
C GLY A 279 39.46 -30.89 0.34
N ALA A 280 38.30 -31.37 -0.12
CA ALA A 280 37.62 -32.54 0.41
C ALA A 280 38.48 -33.83 0.46
N PRO A 281 39.26 -34.21 -0.59
CA PRO A 281 40.09 -35.42 -0.53
C PRO A 281 41.20 -35.31 0.52
N ALA A 282 41.86 -34.14 0.63
CA ALA A 282 42.90 -33.92 1.62
C ALA A 282 42.34 -33.93 3.06
N LEU A 283 41.14 -33.39 3.26
CA LEU A 283 40.45 -33.44 4.54
C LEU A 283 40.04 -34.88 4.91
N ALA A 284 39.48 -35.63 3.96
CA ALA A 284 39.10 -37.03 4.17
C ALA A 284 40.31 -37.93 4.48
N ALA A 285 41.45 -37.71 3.83
CA ALA A 285 42.70 -38.41 4.13
C ALA A 285 43.23 -38.11 5.54
N ARG A 286 43.12 -36.87 6.01
CA ARG A 286 43.63 -36.44 7.33
C ARG A 286 42.75 -36.89 8.51
N VAL A 287 41.43 -36.76 8.42
CA VAL A 287 40.52 -36.99 9.57
C VAL A 287 39.47 -38.10 9.36
N GLY A 288 39.36 -38.66 8.15
CA GLY A 288 38.40 -39.68 7.78
C GLY A 288 37.07 -39.12 7.25
N ARG A 289 36.58 -39.74 6.17
CA ARG A 289 35.35 -39.39 5.42
C ARG A 289 34.16 -39.04 6.33
N GLY A 290 33.95 -39.83 7.38
CA GLY A 290 32.85 -39.65 8.31
C GLY A 290 32.97 -38.40 9.18
N ARG A 291 34.18 -38.10 9.66
CA ARG A 291 34.44 -36.87 10.43
C ARG A 291 34.38 -35.63 9.55
N SER A 292 34.90 -35.70 8.32
CA SER A 292 34.80 -34.60 7.35
C SER A 292 33.33 -34.20 7.09
N LEU A 293 32.44 -35.18 6.87
CA LEU A 293 31.00 -34.96 6.71
C LEU A 293 30.34 -34.45 8.00
N GLN A 294 30.68 -34.99 9.17
CA GLN A 294 30.14 -34.51 10.45
C GLN A 294 30.51 -33.04 10.71
N LEU A 295 31.73 -32.62 10.36
CA LEU A 295 32.21 -31.25 10.53
C LEU A 295 31.56 -30.29 9.51
N SER A 296 31.42 -30.68 8.24
CA SER A 296 30.77 -29.82 7.24
C SER A 296 29.32 -29.51 7.60
N PHE A 297 28.54 -30.51 8.01
CA PHE A 297 27.16 -30.31 8.44
C PHE A 297 27.02 -29.61 9.82
N ALA A 298 28.05 -29.60 10.66
CA ALA A 298 28.08 -28.83 11.89
C ALA A 298 28.41 -27.34 11.66
N LEU A 299 29.20 -27.04 10.62
CA LEU A 299 29.63 -25.69 10.27
C LEU A 299 28.48 -24.84 9.71
N ALA A 300 27.62 -25.43 8.87
CA ALA A 300 26.54 -24.69 8.20
C ALA A 300 25.55 -24.00 9.16
N PRO A 301 24.98 -24.65 10.21
CA PRO A 301 24.14 -23.95 11.20
C PRO A 301 24.81 -22.74 11.84
N VAL A 302 26.08 -22.85 12.22
CA VAL A 302 26.83 -21.77 12.87
C VAL A 302 27.02 -20.59 11.91
N ALA A 303 27.40 -20.88 10.66
CA ALA A 303 27.54 -19.87 9.62
C ALA A 303 26.22 -19.16 9.30
N PHE A 304 25.10 -19.89 9.27
CA PHE A 304 23.76 -19.29 9.10
C PHE A 304 23.39 -18.36 10.26
N VAL A 305 23.69 -18.73 11.52
CA VAL A 305 23.47 -17.82 12.67
C VAL A 305 24.32 -16.55 12.52
N VAL A 306 25.62 -16.68 12.24
CA VAL A 306 26.53 -15.54 12.11
C VAL A 306 26.10 -14.59 10.98
N ALA A 307 25.69 -15.11 9.82
CA ALA A 307 25.13 -14.29 8.75
C ALA A 307 23.79 -13.66 9.15
N GLY A 308 22.89 -14.43 9.79
CA GLY A 308 21.57 -13.95 10.20
C GLY A 308 21.59 -12.86 11.29
N THR A 309 22.64 -12.77 12.11
CA THR A 309 22.73 -11.78 13.21
C THR A 309 23.65 -10.59 12.91
N THR A 310 24.55 -10.68 11.93
CA THR A 310 25.44 -9.57 11.57
C THR A 310 24.76 -8.52 10.69
N SER A 311 25.25 -7.28 10.78
CA SER A 311 25.07 -6.23 9.77
C SER A 311 26.38 -5.86 9.06
N ASP A 312 27.50 -6.47 9.45
CA ASP A 312 28.79 -6.29 8.78
C ASP A 312 28.88 -7.22 7.56
N ALA A 313 29.09 -6.63 6.37
CA ALA A 313 29.11 -7.34 5.10
C ALA A 313 30.31 -8.28 4.93
N LEU A 314 31.47 -7.98 5.54
CA LEU A 314 32.64 -8.85 5.50
C LEU A 314 32.42 -10.09 6.39
N VAL A 315 31.83 -9.91 7.58
CA VAL A 315 31.41 -11.01 8.47
C VAL A 315 30.38 -11.90 7.78
N ALA A 316 29.37 -11.31 7.12
CA ALA A 316 28.38 -12.05 6.33
C ALA A 316 29.04 -12.82 5.17
N ALA A 317 29.96 -12.20 4.44
CA ALA A 317 30.67 -12.84 3.33
C ALA A 317 31.54 -14.03 3.79
N ILE A 318 32.25 -13.90 4.92
CA ILE A 318 33.03 -15.00 5.52
C ILE A 318 32.12 -16.16 5.93
N ALA A 319 30.98 -15.86 6.55
CA ALA A 319 30.00 -16.88 6.94
C ALA A 319 29.40 -17.60 5.71
N LEU A 320 28.99 -16.86 4.68
CA LEU A 320 28.47 -17.43 3.42
C LEU A 320 29.53 -18.25 2.66
N THR A 321 30.81 -17.85 2.71
CA THR A 321 31.94 -18.65 2.21
C THR A 321 32.03 -20.00 2.94
N ALA A 322 31.86 -20.01 4.27
CA ALA A 322 31.88 -21.23 5.08
C ALA A 322 30.71 -22.17 4.76
N VAL A 323 29.52 -21.63 4.46
CA VAL A 323 28.38 -22.40 3.92
C VAL A 323 28.74 -23.06 2.60
N GLY A 324 29.28 -22.30 1.65
CA GLY A 324 29.75 -22.83 0.36
C GLY A 324 30.74 -23.98 0.54
N ALA A 325 31.76 -23.80 1.39
CA ALA A 325 32.76 -24.84 1.66
C ALA A 325 32.16 -26.12 2.26
N ALA A 326 31.18 -25.99 3.17
CA ALA A 326 30.46 -27.13 3.72
C ALA A 326 29.66 -27.90 2.66
N VAL A 327 29.02 -27.20 1.71
CA VAL A 327 28.31 -27.80 0.57
C VAL A 327 29.29 -28.52 -0.35
N GLY A 328 30.41 -27.90 -0.72
CA GLY A 328 31.45 -28.50 -1.57
C GLY A 328 32.04 -29.80 -1.01
N ILE A 329 32.39 -29.81 0.28
CA ILE A 329 32.89 -31.03 0.97
C ILE A 329 31.83 -32.15 0.94
N THR A 330 30.58 -31.78 1.19
CA THR A 330 29.44 -32.72 1.24
C THR A 330 29.17 -33.34 -0.13
N ASN A 331 29.23 -32.57 -1.21
CA ASN A 331 28.96 -33.04 -2.57
C ASN A 331 30.03 -34.02 -3.07
N VAL A 332 31.32 -33.78 -2.82
CA VAL A 332 32.40 -34.70 -3.22
C VAL A 332 32.33 -36.03 -2.46
N LEU A 333 32.25 -35.97 -1.13
CA LEU A 333 32.24 -37.18 -0.29
C LEU A 333 30.91 -37.94 -0.42
N GLY A 334 29.79 -37.23 -0.55
CA GLY A 334 28.46 -37.82 -0.75
C GLY A 334 28.26 -38.48 -2.11
N VAL A 335 28.87 -37.99 -3.19
CA VAL A 335 28.91 -38.70 -4.48
C VAL A 335 29.80 -39.93 -4.38
N SER A 336 31.01 -39.79 -3.83
CA SER A 336 31.99 -40.88 -3.75
C SER A 336 31.50 -42.05 -2.89
N LEU A 337 30.87 -41.78 -1.74
CA LEU A 337 30.24 -42.81 -0.91
C LEU A 337 29.06 -43.51 -1.60
N ARG A 338 28.31 -42.83 -2.47
CA ARG A 338 27.24 -43.48 -3.26
C ARG A 338 27.81 -44.42 -4.31
N GLN A 339 28.83 -44.00 -5.05
CA GLN A 339 29.50 -44.86 -6.04
C GLN A 339 30.18 -46.08 -5.39
N LEU A 340 30.67 -45.97 -4.14
CA LEU A 340 31.30 -47.06 -3.41
C LEU A 340 30.32 -48.05 -2.74
N LEU A 341 29.12 -47.58 -2.33
CA LEU A 341 28.19 -48.38 -1.51
C LEU A 341 26.95 -48.89 -2.27
N VAL A 342 26.64 -48.34 -3.43
CA VAL A 342 25.49 -48.76 -4.24
C VAL A 342 25.94 -49.87 -5.21
N PRO A 343 25.24 -51.02 -5.28
CA PRO A 343 25.54 -52.05 -6.27
C PRO A 343 25.47 -51.52 -7.70
N GLU A 344 26.38 -51.95 -8.58
CA GLU A 344 26.61 -51.40 -9.93
C GLU A 344 25.34 -51.35 -10.82
N TYR A 345 24.36 -52.23 -10.56
CA TYR A 345 23.08 -52.32 -11.27
C TYR A 345 21.96 -51.40 -10.72
N LEU A 346 22.23 -50.66 -9.63
CA LEU A 346 21.29 -49.73 -8.97
C LEU A 346 21.82 -48.29 -8.90
N VAL A 347 23.03 -48.01 -9.41
CA VAL A 347 23.71 -46.71 -9.22
C VAL A 347 22.89 -45.56 -9.81
N GLY A 348 22.32 -45.71 -11.01
CA GLY A 348 21.48 -44.70 -11.65
C GLY A 348 20.19 -44.45 -10.86
N ARG A 349 19.47 -45.52 -10.51
CA ARG A 349 18.21 -45.44 -9.75
C ARG A 349 18.37 -44.82 -8.36
N VAL A 350 19.41 -45.21 -7.61
CA VAL A 350 19.67 -44.68 -6.28
C VAL A 350 20.18 -43.24 -6.34
N ASN A 351 20.97 -42.87 -7.35
CA ASN A 351 21.39 -41.48 -7.54
C ASN A 351 20.20 -40.56 -7.88
N ALA A 352 19.32 -41.00 -8.78
CA ALA A 352 18.08 -40.29 -9.10
C ALA A 352 17.18 -40.11 -7.87
N ALA A 353 16.93 -41.19 -7.12
CA ALA A 353 16.19 -41.14 -5.86
C ALA A 353 16.82 -40.18 -4.84
N TYR A 354 18.16 -40.12 -4.77
CA TYR A 354 18.86 -39.18 -3.90
C TYR A 354 18.69 -37.72 -4.36
N ARG A 355 18.85 -37.44 -5.66
CA ARG A 355 18.75 -36.09 -6.21
C ARG A 355 17.32 -35.55 -6.23
N PHE A 356 16.32 -36.41 -6.42
CA PHE A 356 14.89 -36.06 -6.28
C PHE A 356 14.62 -35.34 -4.95
N PHE A 357 15.07 -35.91 -3.83
CA PHE A 357 14.97 -35.26 -2.52
C PHE A 357 16.01 -34.15 -2.31
N ALA A 358 17.28 -34.36 -2.68
CA ALA A 358 18.33 -33.40 -2.36
C ALA A 358 18.20 -32.09 -3.13
N VAL A 359 17.89 -32.13 -4.43
CA VAL A 359 17.75 -30.94 -5.29
C VAL A 359 16.32 -30.42 -5.27
N GLY A 360 15.32 -31.30 -5.23
CA GLY A 360 13.89 -30.93 -5.26
C GLY A 360 13.39 -30.13 -4.05
N MET A 361 14.14 -30.08 -2.95
CA MET A 361 13.83 -29.20 -1.81
C MET A 361 14.24 -27.73 -2.03
N GLY A 362 15.07 -27.43 -3.03
CA GLY A 362 15.52 -26.06 -3.32
C GLY A 362 14.39 -25.07 -3.65
N PRO A 363 13.48 -25.38 -4.60
CA PRO A 363 12.34 -24.51 -4.91
C PRO A 363 11.42 -24.25 -3.71
N LEU A 364 11.19 -25.25 -2.85
CA LEU A 364 10.42 -25.09 -1.62
C LEU A 364 11.13 -24.15 -0.63
N GLY A 365 12.46 -24.25 -0.55
CA GLY A 365 13.29 -23.34 0.24
C GLY A 365 13.15 -21.89 -0.19
N ALA A 366 13.18 -21.60 -1.50
CA ALA A 366 13.01 -20.24 -2.02
C ALA A 366 11.64 -19.62 -1.65
N VAL A 367 10.55 -20.40 -1.77
CA VAL A 367 9.21 -19.96 -1.34
C VAL A 367 9.17 -19.70 0.17
N LEU A 368 9.70 -20.63 0.97
CA LEU A 368 9.82 -20.47 2.43
C LEU A 368 10.66 -19.24 2.82
N GLY A 369 11.68 -18.89 2.04
CA GLY A 369 12.52 -17.71 2.27
C GLY A 369 11.76 -16.41 2.12
N GLY A 370 11.02 -16.26 1.02
CA GLY A 370 10.13 -15.10 0.81
C GLY A 370 9.10 -14.95 1.93
N VAL A 371 8.42 -16.04 2.30
CA VAL A 371 7.42 -16.03 3.38
C VAL A 371 8.06 -15.71 4.74
N LEU A 372 9.17 -16.35 5.12
CA LEU A 372 9.81 -16.05 6.41
C LEU A 372 10.35 -14.61 6.49
N ALA A 373 10.86 -14.07 5.38
CA ALA A 373 11.32 -12.68 5.31
C ALA A 373 10.18 -11.67 5.44
N GLN A 374 9.08 -11.87 4.70
CA GLN A 374 7.92 -10.97 4.70
C GLN A 374 7.22 -10.94 6.07
N TRP A 375 7.15 -12.09 6.77
CA TRP A 375 6.35 -12.21 7.99
C TRP A 375 7.16 -12.03 9.28
N LEU A 376 8.47 -12.36 9.27
CA LEU A 376 9.34 -12.34 10.45
C LEU A 376 10.64 -11.51 10.26
N GLY A 377 10.76 -10.79 9.13
CA GLY A 377 11.89 -9.93 8.79
C GLY A 377 13.06 -10.67 8.13
N LEU A 378 13.90 -9.93 7.40
CA LEU A 378 14.98 -10.43 6.55
C LEU A 378 16.04 -11.32 7.24
N ARG A 379 16.11 -11.30 8.57
CA ARG A 379 17.01 -12.15 9.38
C ARG A 379 16.41 -13.52 9.72
N ALA A 380 15.08 -13.66 9.74
CA ALA A 380 14.41 -14.90 10.12
C ALA A 380 14.70 -16.11 9.19
N PRO A 381 14.81 -15.96 7.84
CA PRO A 381 15.19 -17.04 6.94
C PRO A 381 16.51 -17.73 7.33
N PHE A 382 17.51 -16.95 7.75
CA PHE A 382 18.80 -17.47 8.21
C PHE A 382 18.69 -18.28 9.50
N LEU A 383 17.96 -17.76 10.50
CA LEU A 383 17.79 -18.39 11.80
C LEU A 383 16.94 -19.68 11.70
N ALA A 384 15.86 -19.66 10.91
CA ALA A 384 15.06 -20.85 10.61
C ALA A 384 15.90 -21.92 9.90
N GLY A 385 16.68 -21.52 8.89
CA GLY A 385 17.64 -22.39 8.20
C GLY A 385 18.65 -23.03 9.18
N ALA A 386 19.23 -22.25 10.09
CA ALA A 386 20.16 -22.75 11.10
C ALA A 386 19.51 -23.80 12.03
N VAL A 387 18.29 -23.57 12.51
CA VAL A 387 17.56 -24.51 13.38
C VAL A 387 17.27 -25.83 12.63
N VAL A 388 16.78 -25.75 11.40
CA VAL A 388 16.48 -26.92 10.55
C VAL A 388 17.74 -27.74 10.28
N LEU A 389 18.84 -27.08 9.93
CA LEU A 389 20.14 -27.73 9.71
C LEU A 389 20.71 -28.37 10.97
N LEU A 390 20.61 -27.71 12.13
CA LEU A 390 21.07 -28.22 13.42
C LEU A 390 20.31 -29.47 13.85
N ILE A 391 18.97 -29.46 13.74
CA ILE A 391 18.12 -30.62 14.03
C ILE A 391 18.44 -31.77 13.09
N GLY A 392 18.56 -31.49 11.79
CA GLY A 392 18.98 -32.47 10.78
C GLY A 392 20.32 -33.12 11.13
N TRP A 393 21.33 -32.31 11.44
CA TRP A 393 22.66 -32.77 11.82
C TRP A 393 22.63 -33.63 13.09
N LEU A 394 21.96 -33.20 14.16
CA LEU A 394 21.84 -33.99 15.40
C LEU A 394 21.19 -35.36 15.16
N LEU A 395 20.14 -35.42 14.34
CA LEU A 395 19.47 -36.66 13.95
C LEU A 395 20.38 -37.61 13.14
N ALA A 396 21.22 -37.05 12.28
CA ALA A 396 21.99 -37.78 11.27
C ALA A 396 23.47 -38.04 11.62
N MET A 397 24.10 -37.25 12.48
CA MET A 397 25.55 -37.28 12.78
C MET A 397 26.05 -38.69 13.13
N ASN A 398 25.26 -39.43 13.90
CA ASN A 398 25.58 -40.78 14.34
C ASN A 398 25.45 -41.86 13.25
N SER A 399 24.98 -41.54 12.04
CA SER A 399 25.04 -42.43 10.87
C SER A 399 26.37 -42.32 10.12
N MET A 400 27.02 -41.15 10.21
CA MET A 400 28.24 -40.78 9.48
C MET A 400 29.53 -41.07 10.29
N ARG A 401 29.50 -42.02 11.23
CA ARG A 401 30.70 -42.36 12.02
C ARG A 401 31.71 -43.09 11.13
N GLU A 402 32.96 -42.63 11.16
CA GLU A 402 34.06 -43.19 10.36
C GLU A 402 34.18 -44.73 10.44
N ARG A 403 34.08 -45.30 11.65
CA ARG A 403 34.08 -46.76 11.85
C ARG A 403 32.93 -47.47 11.13
N ASP A 404 31.72 -46.90 11.20
CA ASP A 404 30.52 -47.46 10.56
C ASP A 404 30.56 -47.30 9.03
N ILE A 405 31.31 -46.33 8.50
CA ILE A 405 31.55 -46.16 7.07
C ILE A 405 32.56 -47.21 6.58
N ARG A 406 33.68 -47.39 7.29
CA ARG A 406 34.69 -48.42 6.96
C ARG A 406 34.10 -49.83 6.96
N ALA A 407 33.33 -50.19 8.00
CA ALA A 407 32.65 -51.48 8.09
C ALA A 407 31.75 -51.75 6.86
N ARG A 408 30.96 -50.75 6.41
CA ARG A 408 30.11 -50.88 5.22
C ARG A 408 30.89 -50.98 3.91
N LEU A 409 32.03 -50.30 3.80
CA LEU A 409 32.93 -50.41 2.65
C LEU A 409 33.63 -51.78 2.61
N ALA A 410 33.84 -52.43 3.76
CA ALA A 410 34.36 -53.78 3.89
C ALA A 410 33.28 -54.88 3.73
N GLY A 411 31.99 -54.52 3.61
CA GLY A 411 30.88 -55.47 3.49
C GLY A 411 30.36 -56.03 4.82
N GLU A 412 30.79 -55.50 5.96
CA GLU A 412 30.39 -55.96 7.30
C GLU A 412 28.98 -55.48 7.71
N GLU A 413 28.22 -56.34 8.41
CA GLU A 413 26.94 -55.95 9.00
C GLU A 413 27.11 -55.03 10.22
N VAL A 414 26.55 -53.82 10.16
CA VAL A 414 26.59 -52.85 11.27
C VAL A 414 25.32 -52.94 12.13
N PRO A 415 25.38 -53.45 13.38
CA PRO A 415 24.20 -53.78 14.16
C PRO A 415 23.34 -52.55 14.56
N PRO A 416 22.00 -52.69 14.60
CA PRO A 416 21.08 -51.58 14.85
C PRO A 416 21.02 -51.16 16.32
N ARG A 417 21.91 -50.25 16.75
CA ARG A 417 21.86 -49.67 18.11
C ARG A 417 20.54 -48.91 18.41
N ARG A 418 19.95 -49.16 19.59
CA ARG A 418 18.74 -48.48 20.11
C ARG A 418 19.04 -46.99 20.36
N ARG A 419 18.32 -46.09 19.68
CA ARG A 419 18.50 -44.61 19.76
C ARG A 419 17.20 -43.93 20.18
N ARG A 420 16.81 -44.02 21.47
CA ARG A 420 15.56 -43.40 21.98
C ARG A 420 15.76 -41.90 22.25
N LYS A 421 16.59 -41.53 23.23
CA LYS A 421 16.72 -40.15 23.76
C LYS A 421 16.92 -39.05 22.69
N LEU A 422 17.95 -39.15 21.84
CA LEU A 422 18.26 -38.07 20.87
C LEU A 422 17.19 -37.89 19.77
N ARG A 423 16.49 -38.97 19.41
CA ARG A 423 15.36 -38.91 18.46
C ARG A 423 14.12 -38.33 19.10
N THR A 424 13.84 -38.69 20.36
CA THR A 424 12.76 -38.08 21.14
C THR A 424 12.94 -36.57 21.23
N VAL A 425 14.14 -36.07 21.55
CA VAL A 425 14.41 -34.61 21.62
C VAL A 425 14.10 -33.91 20.30
N ALA A 426 14.55 -34.43 19.16
CA ALA A 426 14.32 -33.82 17.85
C ALA A 426 12.85 -33.92 17.38
N TYR A 427 12.15 -35.02 17.66
CA TYR A 427 10.71 -35.12 17.37
C TYR A 427 9.87 -34.24 18.28
N VAL A 428 10.26 -34.08 19.56
CA VAL A 428 9.64 -33.12 20.47
C VAL A 428 9.85 -31.71 19.94
N ALA A 429 11.07 -31.31 19.57
CA ALA A 429 11.33 -29.98 19.01
C ALA A 429 10.49 -29.68 17.75
N LEU A 430 10.44 -30.62 16.78
CA LEU A 430 9.62 -30.46 15.58
C LEU A 430 8.11 -30.43 15.91
N GLY A 431 7.66 -31.30 16.82
CA GLY A 431 6.27 -31.32 17.28
C GLY A 431 5.89 -30.01 17.98
N THR A 432 6.74 -29.48 18.85
CA THR A 432 6.57 -28.18 19.50
C THR A 432 6.45 -27.05 18.48
N VAL A 433 7.33 -26.99 17.46
CA VAL A 433 7.24 -25.95 16.42
C VAL A 433 5.91 -26.05 15.64
N ILE A 434 5.49 -27.25 15.24
CA ILE A 434 4.20 -27.44 14.54
C ILE A 434 3.03 -27.05 15.45
N THR A 435 3.04 -27.47 16.72
CA THR A 435 2.00 -27.11 17.70
C THR A 435 1.95 -25.62 17.96
N LEU A 436 3.08 -24.92 18.01
CA LEU A 436 3.13 -23.47 18.18
C LEU A 436 2.58 -22.74 16.94
N VAL A 437 2.89 -23.19 15.72
CA VAL A 437 2.36 -22.59 14.48
C VAL A 437 0.85 -22.82 14.36
N VAL A 438 0.39 -24.05 14.57
CA VAL A 438 -1.05 -24.37 14.54
C VAL A 438 -1.81 -23.69 15.68
N GLY A 439 -1.20 -23.61 16.86
CA GLY A 439 -1.76 -22.92 18.03
C GLY A 439 -1.88 -21.40 17.80
N ALA A 440 -0.84 -20.76 17.24
CA ALA A 440 -0.87 -19.34 16.90
C ALA A 440 -1.89 -19.04 15.80
N GLY A 441 -1.98 -19.87 14.75
CA GLY A 441 -2.99 -19.73 13.70
C GLY A 441 -4.41 -19.92 14.22
N GLY A 442 -4.64 -20.93 15.07
CA GLY A 442 -5.93 -21.16 15.72
C GLY A 442 -6.32 -20.04 16.69
N TYR A 443 -5.37 -19.50 17.44
CA TYR A 443 -5.58 -18.36 18.33
C TYR A 443 -5.89 -17.07 17.55
N GLY A 444 -5.17 -16.80 16.45
CA GLY A 444 -5.48 -15.67 15.56
C GLY A 444 -6.87 -15.77 14.94
N MET A 445 -7.26 -16.95 14.45
CA MET A 445 -8.61 -17.18 13.92
C MET A 445 -9.69 -17.08 15.01
N TRP A 446 -9.37 -17.47 16.24
CA TRP A 446 -10.26 -17.26 17.38
C TRP A 446 -10.43 -15.77 17.70
N LEU A 447 -9.34 -14.99 17.81
CA LEU A 447 -9.42 -13.54 18.08
C LEU A 447 -10.27 -12.78 17.05
N VAL A 448 -10.11 -13.09 15.76
CA VAL A 448 -10.92 -12.47 14.69
C VAL A 448 -12.41 -12.82 14.83
N ARG A 449 -12.74 -14.07 15.19
CA ARG A 449 -14.13 -14.50 15.40
C ARG A 449 -14.72 -13.99 16.71
N ASP A 450 -13.91 -13.84 17.75
CA ASP A 450 -14.29 -13.33 19.07
C ASP A 450 -14.64 -11.84 19.03
N SER A 451 -14.24 -11.10 17.98
CA SER A 451 -14.65 -9.71 17.76
C SER A 451 -15.91 -9.53 16.91
N PHE A 452 -16.44 -10.58 16.28
CA PHE A 452 -17.59 -10.43 15.39
C PHE A 452 -18.89 -10.17 16.18
N PRO A 453 -19.69 -9.15 15.81
CA PRO A 453 -20.86 -8.77 16.59
C PRO A 453 -22.09 -9.67 16.39
N ASP A 454 -22.82 -9.89 17.48
CA ASP A 454 -24.15 -10.53 17.47
C ASP A 454 -25.20 -9.61 16.82
N THR A 455 -25.30 -9.71 15.49
CA THR A 455 -26.20 -8.88 14.67
C THR A 455 -27.62 -9.45 14.53
N SER A 456 -28.00 -10.48 15.31
CA SER A 456 -29.35 -11.05 15.34
C SER A 456 -29.69 -11.73 16.67
N GLY A 457 -30.98 -11.82 16.99
CA GLY A 457 -31.49 -12.41 18.24
C GLY A 457 -32.10 -11.37 19.17
N GLU A 458 -32.00 -11.60 20.48
CA GLU A 458 -32.46 -10.66 21.52
C GLU A 458 -31.30 -10.32 22.47
N VAL A 459 -31.12 -9.03 22.76
CA VAL A 459 -30.17 -8.52 23.75
C VAL A 459 -30.94 -7.71 24.80
N ARG A 460 -30.61 -7.91 26.07
CA ARG A 460 -31.11 -7.03 27.15
C ARG A 460 -30.16 -5.87 27.37
N LEU A 461 -30.71 -4.67 27.41
CA LEU A 461 -29.98 -3.42 27.40
C LEU A 461 -30.57 -2.46 28.44
N SER A 462 -29.87 -2.32 29.56
CA SER A 462 -30.26 -1.44 30.65
C SER A 462 -30.36 0.01 30.19
N GLY A 463 -31.44 0.69 30.53
CA GLY A 463 -31.71 2.08 30.17
C GLY A 463 -32.88 2.25 29.21
N LEU A 464 -33.16 1.25 28.37
CA LEU A 464 -34.32 1.30 27.46
C LEU A 464 -35.64 1.46 28.22
N HIS A 465 -36.51 2.35 27.72
CA HIS A 465 -37.88 2.49 28.19
C HIS A 465 -38.81 1.41 27.63
N GLY A 466 -38.53 0.94 26.41
CA GLY A 466 -39.30 -0.06 25.68
C GLY A 466 -38.43 -0.92 24.77
N GLN A 467 -39.04 -1.46 23.71
CA GLN A 467 -38.33 -2.30 22.74
C GLN A 467 -37.79 -1.45 21.58
N ALA A 468 -36.50 -1.64 21.28
CA ALA A 468 -35.89 -1.20 20.03
C ALA A 468 -35.62 -2.41 19.09
N ARG A 469 -35.60 -2.17 17.78
CA ARG A 469 -35.29 -3.18 16.76
C ARG A 469 -34.25 -2.63 15.79
N ILE A 470 -33.19 -3.40 15.52
CA ILE A 470 -32.20 -3.10 14.49
C ILE A 470 -32.36 -4.13 13.38
N LEU A 471 -32.83 -3.68 12.22
CA LEU A 471 -33.01 -4.49 11.02
C LEU A 471 -31.83 -4.24 10.08
N ARG A 472 -31.04 -5.26 9.74
CA ARG A 472 -29.88 -5.14 8.85
C ARG A 472 -30.11 -5.88 7.54
N ASP A 473 -29.71 -5.27 6.44
CA ASP A 473 -29.80 -5.86 5.10
C ASP A 473 -28.62 -6.79 4.77
N GLY A 474 -28.41 -7.07 3.48
CA GLY A 474 -27.29 -7.88 2.98
C GLY A 474 -25.91 -7.25 3.22
N SER A 475 -25.81 -5.93 3.08
CA SER A 475 -24.57 -5.15 3.32
C SER A 475 -24.39 -4.73 4.79
N GLY A 476 -25.31 -5.14 5.66
CA GLY A 476 -25.22 -4.90 7.10
C GLY A 476 -25.76 -3.55 7.55
N ILE A 477 -26.34 -2.76 6.64
CA ILE A 477 -26.82 -1.41 6.90
C ILE A 477 -28.02 -1.46 7.86
N PRO A 478 -27.96 -0.87 9.07
CA PRO A 478 -29.07 -0.89 10.02
C PRO A 478 -30.18 0.12 9.72
N GLN A 479 -31.40 -0.34 9.87
CA GLN A 479 -32.62 0.44 9.97
C GLN A 479 -33.14 0.26 11.40
N ILE A 480 -33.06 1.31 12.22
CA ILE A 480 -33.27 1.28 13.67
C ILE A 480 -34.66 1.82 13.99
N TYR A 481 -35.47 1.02 14.69
CA TYR A 481 -36.84 1.36 15.06
C TYR A 481 -37.01 1.39 16.58
N ALA A 482 -37.57 2.48 17.11
CA ALA A 482 -37.92 2.62 18.53
C ALA A 482 -39.22 3.43 18.71
N SER A 483 -39.82 3.36 19.90
CA SER A 483 -41.08 4.07 20.20
C SER A 483 -40.87 5.51 20.69
N ASP A 484 -39.68 5.83 21.21
CA ASP A 484 -39.29 7.19 21.60
C ASP A 484 -37.84 7.49 21.16
N ALA A 485 -37.45 8.77 21.23
CA ALA A 485 -36.16 9.22 20.74
C ALA A 485 -34.99 8.81 21.66
N HIS A 486 -35.23 8.57 22.95
CA HIS A 486 -34.20 8.09 23.87
C HIS A 486 -33.77 6.68 23.45
N ASP A 487 -34.73 5.76 23.31
CA ASP A 487 -34.46 4.39 22.90
C ASP A 487 -33.88 4.32 21.47
N LEU A 488 -34.27 5.27 20.59
CA LEU A 488 -33.74 5.37 19.22
C LEU A 488 -32.23 5.70 19.20
N PHE A 489 -31.81 6.73 19.95
CA PHE A 489 -30.40 7.13 19.98
C PHE A 489 -29.55 6.19 20.84
N LEU A 490 -30.11 5.58 21.88
CA LEU A 490 -29.47 4.50 22.63
C LEU A 490 -29.20 3.29 21.71
N ALA A 491 -30.18 2.87 20.91
CA ALA A 491 -29.99 1.82 19.91
C ALA A 491 -28.97 2.21 18.81
N GLN A 492 -28.92 3.49 18.38
CA GLN A 492 -27.89 3.98 17.46
C GLN A 492 -26.48 3.89 18.07
N GLY A 493 -26.31 4.32 19.33
CA GLY A 493 -25.03 4.22 20.06
C GLY A 493 -24.56 2.78 20.21
N TYR A 494 -25.48 1.88 20.55
CA TYR A 494 -25.20 0.44 20.60
C TYR A 494 -24.78 -0.12 19.23
N ALA A 495 -25.48 0.24 18.15
CA ALA A 495 -25.15 -0.22 16.79
C ALA A 495 -23.79 0.30 16.30
N HIS A 496 -23.50 1.60 16.47
CA HIS A 496 -22.21 2.17 16.11
C HIS A 496 -21.05 1.52 16.88
N ALA A 497 -21.21 1.27 18.18
CA ALA A 497 -20.20 0.57 18.98
C ALA A 497 -20.05 -0.90 18.56
N GLN A 498 -21.18 -1.58 18.33
CA GLN A 498 -21.22 -2.97 17.85
C GLN A 498 -20.41 -3.15 16.56
N ASP A 499 -20.59 -2.26 15.58
CA ASP A 499 -20.01 -2.43 14.26
C ASP A 499 -18.63 -1.76 14.11
N ARG A 500 -18.32 -0.68 14.87
CA ARG A 500 -17.12 0.16 14.64
C ARG A 500 -16.43 0.76 15.88
N PHE A 501 -16.51 0.14 17.07
CA PHE A 501 -15.96 0.78 18.28
C PHE A 501 -14.47 1.18 18.22
N TRP A 502 -13.59 0.40 17.58
CA TRP A 502 -12.17 0.77 17.43
C TRP A 502 -11.99 2.12 16.69
N GLU A 503 -12.75 2.35 15.62
CA GLU A 503 -12.75 3.61 14.87
C GLU A 503 -13.20 4.77 15.77
N MET A 504 -14.29 4.58 16.52
CA MET A 504 -14.81 5.57 17.47
C MET A 504 -13.79 5.91 18.57
N ASP A 505 -13.16 4.89 19.14
CA ASP A 505 -12.20 5.03 20.24
C ASP A 505 -10.97 5.82 19.80
N VAL A 506 -10.41 5.51 18.63
CA VAL A 506 -9.29 6.28 18.07
C VAL A 506 -9.72 7.72 17.74
N ARG A 507 -10.91 7.93 17.16
CA ARG A 507 -11.43 9.27 16.83
C ARG A 507 -11.54 10.18 18.06
N ARG A 508 -12.06 9.69 19.19
CA ARG A 508 -12.11 10.49 20.44
C ARG A 508 -10.72 10.75 21.04
N HIS A 509 -9.75 9.86 20.86
CA HIS A 509 -8.38 10.10 21.32
C HIS A 509 -7.67 11.16 20.45
N ILE A 510 -7.96 11.20 19.15
CA ILE A 510 -7.52 12.30 18.26
C ILE A 510 -8.15 13.62 18.68
N ALA A 511 -9.48 13.70 18.73
CA ALA A 511 -10.19 14.95 19.05
C ALA A 511 -9.92 15.43 20.50
N GLY A 512 -9.62 14.50 21.40
CA GLY A 512 -9.23 14.75 22.78
C GLY A 512 -7.77 15.14 23.01
N GLY A 513 -6.87 14.98 22.04
CA GLY A 513 -5.42 15.06 22.27
C GLY A 513 -4.99 14.07 23.35
N ARG A 514 -5.24 12.78 23.10
CA ARG A 514 -4.98 11.64 24.00
C ARG A 514 -4.39 10.42 23.27
N LEU A 515 -3.92 10.54 22.03
CA LEU A 515 -3.36 9.42 21.26
C LEU A 515 -2.18 8.72 21.94
N SER A 516 -1.42 9.44 22.76
CA SER A 516 -0.34 8.86 23.56
C SER A 516 -0.81 7.95 24.68
N GLU A 517 -2.10 7.98 25.07
CA GLU A 517 -2.73 6.97 25.94
C GLU A 517 -2.76 5.59 25.24
N MET A 518 -2.97 5.56 23.91
CA MET A 518 -3.01 4.34 23.10
C MET A 518 -1.63 3.93 22.57
N PHE A 519 -0.89 4.87 21.96
CA PHE A 519 0.33 4.59 21.17
C PHE A 519 1.62 5.12 21.82
N GLY A 520 1.55 5.38 23.13
CA GLY A 520 2.67 5.77 23.99
C GLY A 520 3.36 7.08 23.58
N LYS A 521 4.61 7.23 24.04
CA LYS A 521 5.39 8.48 23.95
C LYS A 521 5.52 9.06 22.53
N SER A 522 5.38 8.22 21.50
CA SER A 522 5.50 8.64 20.10
C SER A 522 4.48 9.71 19.69
N GLN A 523 3.32 9.81 20.36
CA GLN A 523 2.23 10.73 20.00
C GLN A 523 2.14 11.98 20.89
N VAL A 524 3.02 12.16 21.87
CA VAL A 524 2.93 13.28 22.83
C VAL A 524 2.97 14.65 22.14
N GLU A 525 3.80 14.84 21.12
CA GLU A 525 3.83 16.11 20.39
C GLU A 525 2.55 16.36 19.57
N THR A 526 1.95 15.30 19.01
CA THR A 526 0.64 15.37 18.34
C THR A 526 -0.45 15.82 19.32
N ASP A 527 -0.49 15.22 20.51
CA ASP A 527 -1.46 15.54 21.55
C ASP A 527 -1.28 16.98 22.07
N LYS A 528 -0.05 17.46 22.25
CA LYS A 528 0.22 18.86 22.64
C LYS A 528 -0.43 19.86 21.71
N VAL A 529 -0.43 19.60 20.39
CA VAL A 529 -1.05 20.50 19.41
C VAL A 529 -2.56 20.56 19.60
N VAL A 530 -3.25 19.42 19.71
CA VAL A 530 -4.70 19.38 19.95
C VAL A 530 -5.06 19.99 21.31
N ARG A 531 -4.27 19.70 22.35
CA ARG A 531 -4.41 20.28 23.69
C ARG A 531 -4.18 21.79 23.72
N THR A 532 -3.32 22.32 22.86
CA THR A 532 -3.08 23.76 22.69
C THR A 532 -4.30 24.47 22.12
N MET A 533 -4.94 23.89 21.09
CA MET A 533 -6.21 24.39 20.56
C MET A 533 -7.39 24.15 21.52
N GLY A 534 -7.37 23.06 22.29
CA GLY A 534 -8.37 22.78 23.34
C GLY A 534 -9.72 22.31 22.81
N TRP A 535 -9.76 21.57 21.69
CA TRP A 535 -11.00 21.12 21.02
C TRP A 535 -12.01 20.45 21.97
N TYR A 536 -11.56 19.46 22.75
CA TYR A 536 -12.42 18.76 23.70
C TYR A 536 -12.93 19.67 24.84
N ARG A 537 -12.14 20.66 25.27
CA ARG A 537 -12.57 21.68 26.25
C ARG A 537 -13.71 22.53 25.68
N VAL A 538 -13.63 22.90 24.41
CA VAL A 538 -14.72 23.63 23.71
C VAL A 538 -15.96 22.74 23.61
N ALA A 539 -15.81 21.47 23.23
CA ALA A 539 -16.93 20.52 23.18
C ALA A 539 -17.63 20.35 24.54
N GLN A 540 -16.87 20.30 25.65
CA GLN A 540 -17.43 20.27 27.01
C GLN A 540 -18.21 21.55 27.36
N GLN A 541 -17.75 22.72 26.90
CA GLN A 541 -18.48 23.99 27.07
C GLN A 541 -19.77 24.01 26.24
N GLU A 542 -19.76 23.44 25.04
CA GLU A 542 -20.91 23.36 24.14
C GLU A 542 -22.07 22.56 24.74
N ILE A 543 -21.83 21.46 25.48
CA ILE A 543 -22.88 20.67 26.15
C ILE A 543 -23.81 21.56 27.02
N GLY A 544 -23.27 22.58 27.69
CA GLY A 544 -24.04 23.53 28.50
C GLY A 544 -24.93 24.48 27.68
N LEU A 545 -24.64 24.68 26.39
CA LEU A 545 -25.35 25.58 25.48
C LEU A 545 -26.44 24.90 24.65
N LEU A 546 -26.37 23.57 24.51
CA LEU A 546 -27.34 22.77 23.75
C LEU A 546 -28.73 22.80 24.39
N SER A 547 -29.76 22.51 23.60
CA SER A 547 -31.12 22.30 24.12
C SER A 547 -31.19 21.08 25.06
N PRO A 548 -32.17 21.02 25.99
CA PRO A 548 -32.37 19.87 26.86
C PRO A 548 -32.48 18.56 26.08
N SER A 549 -33.36 18.50 25.07
CA SER A 549 -33.55 17.32 24.22
C SER A 549 -32.27 16.87 23.53
N THR A 550 -31.45 17.80 23.03
CA THR A 550 -30.17 17.45 22.39
C THR A 550 -29.16 16.87 23.38
N ARG A 551 -29.13 17.34 24.63
CA ARG A 551 -28.34 16.69 25.69
C ARG A 551 -28.86 15.29 26.00
N ASP A 552 -30.18 15.13 26.10
CA ASP A 552 -30.81 13.85 26.41
C ASP A 552 -30.53 12.82 25.31
N TYR A 553 -30.57 13.22 24.03
CA TYR A 553 -30.22 12.38 22.88
C TYR A 553 -28.74 12.00 22.83
N LEU A 554 -27.83 12.95 23.12
CA LEU A 554 -26.38 12.66 23.23
C LEU A 554 -26.08 11.72 24.41
N GLN A 555 -26.79 11.87 25.53
CA GLN A 555 -26.65 11.02 26.70
C GLN A 555 -27.16 9.60 26.40
N ALA A 556 -28.34 9.47 25.82
CA ALA A 556 -28.90 8.18 25.38
C ALA A 556 -27.94 7.44 24.44
N TYR A 557 -27.39 8.14 23.43
CA TYR A 557 -26.36 7.61 22.54
C TYR A 557 -25.11 7.13 23.32
N SER A 558 -24.61 7.94 24.25
CA SER A 558 -23.47 7.58 25.09
C SER A 558 -23.75 6.34 25.94
N ASP A 559 -24.95 6.22 26.50
CA ASP A 559 -25.38 5.08 27.31
C ASP A 559 -25.51 3.81 26.47
N GLY A 560 -25.95 3.92 25.22
CA GLY A 560 -25.95 2.82 24.25
C GLY A 560 -24.55 2.28 23.93
N VAL A 561 -23.59 3.19 23.69
CA VAL A 561 -22.17 2.84 23.52
C VAL A 561 -21.63 2.17 24.79
N ASN A 562 -21.89 2.75 25.96
CA ASN A 562 -21.42 2.25 27.25
C ASN A 562 -22.02 0.89 27.61
N ALA A 563 -23.26 0.61 27.23
CA ALA A 563 -23.90 -0.69 27.45
C ALA A 563 -23.28 -1.80 26.57
N TYR A 564 -22.81 -1.47 25.35
CA TYR A 564 -21.98 -2.39 24.56
C TYR A 564 -20.64 -2.66 25.26
N LEU A 565 -19.94 -1.61 25.71
CA LEU A 565 -18.65 -1.76 26.42
C LEU A 565 -18.76 -2.55 27.73
N GLY A 566 -19.80 -2.31 28.52
CA GLY A 566 -20.03 -3.00 29.80
C GLY A 566 -20.37 -4.49 29.68
N THR A 567 -20.67 -4.97 28.47
CA THR A 567 -21.03 -6.37 28.20
C THR A 567 -19.94 -7.18 27.47
N HIS A 568 -18.90 -6.53 26.96
CA HIS A 568 -17.85 -7.15 26.15
C HIS A 568 -16.47 -7.05 26.79
N ARG A 569 -15.58 -8.02 26.51
CA ARG A 569 -14.15 -7.91 26.89
C ARG A 569 -13.45 -6.96 25.93
N VAL A 570 -12.43 -6.22 26.40
CA VAL A 570 -11.63 -5.32 25.56
C VAL A 570 -11.08 -6.03 24.30
N GLY A 571 -10.58 -7.26 24.44
CA GLY A 571 -10.09 -8.06 23.31
C GLY A 571 -11.14 -8.53 22.30
N SER A 572 -12.43 -8.46 22.63
CA SER A 572 -13.57 -8.75 21.73
C SER A 572 -14.21 -7.50 21.12
N LEU A 573 -13.68 -6.29 21.40
CA LEU A 573 -14.18 -5.05 20.79
C LEU A 573 -13.63 -4.82 19.36
N GLY A 574 -12.61 -5.57 18.96
CA GLY A 574 -11.90 -5.47 17.68
C GLY A 574 -10.55 -6.19 17.74
N VAL A 575 -10.07 -6.72 16.61
CA VAL A 575 -8.78 -7.44 16.51
C VAL A 575 -7.58 -6.53 16.81
N GLU A 576 -7.78 -5.22 16.71
CA GLU A 576 -6.81 -4.19 16.99
C GLU A 576 -6.47 -4.07 18.49
N TYR A 577 -7.40 -4.36 19.40
CA TYR A 577 -7.16 -4.26 20.84
C TYR A 577 -6.15 -5.30 21.37
N PRO A 578 -6.24 -6.60 21.02
CA PRO A 578 -5.19 -7.57 21.30
C PRO A 578 -3.81 -7.18 20.75
N ILE A 579 -3.76 -6.48 19.60
CA ILE A 579 -2.51 -5.99 19.00
C ILE A 579 -1.98 -4.78 19.80
N LEU A 580 -2.86 -3.85 20.17
CA LEU A 580 -2.54 -2.69 21.00
C LEU A 580 -1.96 -3.12 22.36
N GLY A 581 -2.53 -4.16 22.98
CA GLY A 581 -2.07 -4.73 24.24
C GLY A 581 -0.63 -5.29 24.21
N LEU A 582 -0.05 -5.54 23.02
CA LEU A 582 1.37 -5.89 22.89
C LEU A 582 2.30 -4.67 23.07
N ALA A 583 1.80 -3.47 22.81
CA ALA A 583 2.55 -2.21 22.89
C ALA A 583 2.17 -1.37 24.13
N THR A 584 0.93 -1.46 24.61
CA THR A 584 0.42 -0.78 25.81
C THR A 584 -0.53 -1.75 26.54
N PRO A 585 0.02 -2.63 27.42
CA PRO A 585 -0.75 -3.72 28.04
C PRO A 585 -1.88 -3.26 28.96
N ASP A 586 -1.72 -2.09 29.57
CA ASP A 586 -2.65 -1.53 30.58
C ASP A 586 -3.73 -0.61 29.97
N TYR A 587 -3.90 -0.63 28.64
CA TYR A 587 -4.91 0.19 27.97
C TYR A 587 -6.32 -0.43 28.09
N GLU A 588 -7.25 0.32 28.69
CA GLU A 588 -8.68 0.01 28.73
C GLU A 588 -9.52 1.19 28.20
N PRO A 589 -10.44 0.95 27.26
CA PRO A 589 -11.36 1.99 26.77
C PRO A 589 -12.17 2.60 27.91
N GLN A 590 -12.09 3.93 28.04
CA GLN A 590 -12.93 4.68 28.99
C GLN A 590 -14.40 4.70 28.54
N PRO A 591 -15.37 4.94 29.45
CA PRO A 591 -16.75 5.23 29.06
C PRO A 591 -16.84 6.37 28.05
N TRP A 592 -17.80 6.28 27.12
CA TRP A 592 -18.15 7.32 26.17
C TRP A 592 -19.02 8.39 26.83
N THR A 593 -18.83 9.65 26.42
CA THR A 593 -19.56 10.81 26.93
C THR A 593 -20.13 11.68 25.82
N PRO A 594 -21.14 12.53 26.09
CA PRO A 594 -21.66 13.51 25.13
C PRO A 594 -20.58 14.41 24.49
N ALA A 595 -19.51 14.73 25.25
CA ALA A 595 -18.42 15.57 24.77
C ALA A 595 -17.51 14.85 23.76
N ASP A 596 -17.35 13.53 23.85
CA ASP A 596 -16.59 12.75 22.85
C ASP A 596 -17.24 12.91 21.46
N SER A 597 -18.57 12.74 21.38
CA SER A 597 -19.35 12.93 20.15
C SER A 597 -19.25 14.36 19.60
N VAL A 598 -19.45 15.38 20.43
CA VAL A 598 -19.40 16.79 19.99
C VAL A 598 -17.99 17.21 19.56
N SER A 599 -16.93 16.67 20.17
CA SER A 599 -15.54 17.01 19.85
C SER A 599 -15.15 16.68 18.41
N TRP A 600 -15.81 15.70 17.78
CA TRP A 600 -15.51 15.28 16.41
C TRP A 600 -15.72 16.39 15.37
N PHE A 601 -16.73 17.27 15.57
CA PHE A 601 -16.94 18.42 14.69
C PHE A 601 -15.75 19.37 14.63
N LYS A 602 -14.93 19.45 15.69
CA LYS A 602 -13.73 20.28 15.73
C LYS A 602 -12.58 19.66 14.93
N ALA A 603 -12.41 18.34 15.03
CA ALA A 603 -11.43 17.61 14.20
C ALA A 603 -11.79 17.70 12.71
N MET A 604 -13.07 17.54 12.36
CA MET A 604 -13.57 17.72 10.99
C MET A 604 -13.41 19.17 10.50
N ALA A 605 -13.75 20.17 11.32
CA ALA A 605 -13.58 21.57 10.94
C ALA A 605 -12.10 21.92 10.71
N TRP A 606 -11.18 21.34 11.48
CA TRP A 606 -9.74 21.53 11.26
C TRP A 606 -9.25 20.88 9.97
N SER A 607 -9.72 19.67 9.63
CA SER A 607 -9.34 19.02 8.35
C SER A 607 -9.88 19.75 7.12
N LEU A 608 -10.93 20.56 7.27
CA LEU A 608 -11.59 21.32 6.21
C LEU A 608 -11.15 22.80 6.12
N ASN A 609 -10.33 23.28 7.07
CA ASN A 609 -9.81 24.65 7.08
C ASN A 609 -8.57 24.76 6.18
N TYR A 610 -8.61 25.67 5.20
CA TYR A 610 -7.50 25.95 4.29
C TYR A 610 -6.69 27.19 4.69
N GLY A 611 -7.29 28.13 5.42
CA GLY A 611 -6.73 29.46 5.68
C GLY A 611 -5.39 29.42 6.41
N VAL A 612 -5.26 28.63 7.48
CA VAL A 612 -4.03 28.54 8.28
C VAL A 612 -2.82 28.10 7.44
N ASP A 613 -3.01 27.17 6.51
CA ASP A 613 -1.95 26.70 5.60
C ASP A 613 -1.61 27.74 4.55
N ASP A 614 -2.63 28.33 3.93
CA ASP A 614 -2.47 29.32 2.87
C ASP A 614 -1.80 30.61 3.39
N GLU A 615 -2.23 31.13 4.55
CA GLU A 615 -1.60 32.26 5.25
C GLU A 615 -0.12 31.98 5.57
N THR A 616 0.15 30.81 6.16
CA THR A 616 1.50 30.41 6.54
C THR A 616 2.38 30.30 5.29
N GLN A 617 1.91 29.60 4.25
CA GLN A 617 2.64 29.46 2.99
C GLN A 617 2.83 30.81 2.28
N ARG A 618 1.82 31.68 2.23
CA ARG A 618 1.93 33.03 1.66
C ARG A 618 2.94 33.88 2.42
N ALA A 619 2.96 33.86 3.76
CA ALA A 619 3.98 34.59 4.55
C ALA A 619 5.41 34.06 4.32
N LEU A 620 5.55 32.77 3.99
CA LEU A 620 6.82 32.07 3.70
C LEU A 620 7.21 32.06 2.20
N LEU A 621 6.28 32.46 1.33
CA LEU A 621 6.51 32.68 -0.10
C LEU A 621 6.69 34.16 -0.42
N ALA A 622 5.94 35.05 0.23
CA ALA A 622 6.23 36.49 0.32
C ALA A 622 7.43 36.77 1.22
N SER A 623 7.92 35.76 1.94
CA SER A 623 9.35 35.60 2.02
C SER A 623 9.92 35.21 0.62
N VAL A 624 10.23 33.98 0.19
CA VAL A 624 11.13 33.78 -1.02
C VAL A 624 11.02 34.73 -2.23
N LEU A 625 9.81 34.99 -2.72
CA LEU A 625 9.54 35.52 -4.05
C LEU A 625 9.15 37.02 -4.04
N PRO A 626 9.33 37.72 -5.17
CA PRO A 626 8.63 38.96 -5.46
C PRO A 626 7.10 38.77 -5.39
N PRO A 627 6.34 39.82 -5.08
CA PRO A 627 4.96 39.65 -4.62
C PRO A 627 4.00 39.28 -5.76
N ALA A 628 4.22 39.87 -6.94
CA ALA A 628 3.51 39.50 -8.14
C ALA A 628 3.66 38.01 -8.50
N GLN A 629 4.77 37.36 -8.12
CA GLN A 629 4.94 35.91 -8.29
C GLN A 629 4.22 35.11 -7.21
N VAL A 630 4.11 35.62 -5.98
CA VAL A 630 3.24 35.01 -4.96
C VAL A 630 1.77 35.11 -5.40
N ASP A 631 1.32 36.28 -5.84
CA ASP A 631 -0.04 36.49 -6.35
C ASP A 631 -0.33 35.61 -7.58
N GLN A 632 0.67 35.38 -8.45
CA GLN A 632 0.58 34.46 -9.59
C GLN A 632 0.43 32.99 -9.18
N LEU A 633 0.99 32.58 -8.04
CA LEU A 633 0.84 31.23 -7.47
C LEU A 633 -0.44 31.07 -6.61
N TYR A 634 -1.16 32.16 -6.36
CA TYR A 634 -2.45 32.17 -5.66
C TYR A 634 -3.49 33.01 -6.43
N PRO A 635 -3.85 32.61 -7.66
CA PRO A 635 -4.74 33.37 -8.50
C PRO A 635 -6.13 33.55 -7.87
N SER A 636 -6.76 34.69 -8.13
CA SER A 636 -8.17 34.92 -7.77
C SER A 636 -9.11 34.10 -8.66
N TYR A 637 -10.26 33.70 -8.08
CA TYR A 637 -11.31 32.95 -8.77
C TYR A 637 -11.76 33.65 -10.08
N ASP A 638 -11.79 32.90 -11.18
CA ASP A 638 -12.13 33.40 -12.52
C ASP A 638 -13.64 33.39 -12.75
N TYR A 639 -14.34 34.36 -12.15
CA TYR A 639 -15.79 34.57 -12.31
C TYR A 639 -16.26 34.82 -13.75
N ALA A 640 -15.35 35.07 -14.70
CA ALA A 640 -15.70 35.19 -16.12
C ALA A 640 -15.78 33.83 -16.81
N ARG A 641 -15.08 32.81 -16.29
CA ARG A 641 -15.08 31.44 -16.81
C ARG A 641 -15.96 30.48 -16.01
N PHE A 642 -16.00 30.62 -14.68
CA PHE A 642 -16.57 29.63 -13.78
C PHE A 642 -17.74 30.18 -12.95
N PRO A 643 -18.74 29.35 -12.60
CA PRO A 643 -19.98 29.81 -12.01
C PRO A 643 -19.86 29.93 -10.49
N ALA A 644 -20.38 31.01 -9.93
CA ALA A 644 -20.68 31.06 -8.49
C ALA A 644 -21.94 30.23 -8.18
N VAL A 645 -22.04 29.64 -6.97
CA VAL A 645 -23.24 28.88 -6.54
C VAL A 645 -24.49 29.78 -6.52
N VAL A 646 -24.33 31.03 -6.08
CA VAL A 646 -25.36 32.08 -6.03
C VAL A 646 -24.86 33.32 -6.80
N PRO A 647 -25.04 33.40 -8.12
CA PRO A 647 -24.46 34.47 -8.95
C PRO A 647 -25.19 35.83 -8.84
N GLY A 648 -26.35 35.89 -8.19
CA GLY A 648 -27.33 36.99 -8.33
C GLY A 648 -27.26 38.17 -7.35
N GLN A 649 -26.13 38.44 -6.68
CA GLN A 649 -25.98 39.61 -5.78
C GLN A 649 -24.64 40.33 -6.06
N ALA A 650 -24.69 41.62 -6.41
CA ALA A 650 -23.51 42.36 -6.89
C ALA A 650 -23.46 43.87 -6.54
N ASN A 651 -22.37 44.33 -5.90
CA ASN A 651 -21.67 45.62 -6.08
C ASN A 651 -20.19 45.54 -5.59
N PRO A 652 -19.22 46.34 -6.12
CA PRO A 652 -17.78 45.96 -6.12
C PRO A 652 -16.78 46.98 -5.49
N VAL A 653 -15.59 46.54 -5.02
CA VAL A 653 -14.36 47.37 -4.85
C VAL A 653 -13.05 46.58 -5.08
N SER A 654 -12.02 47.29 -5.58
CA SER A 654 -10.70 46.85 -6.10
C SER A 654 -9.64 46.31 -5.12
N THR A 655 -8.62 45.66 -5.70
CA THR A 655 -7.38 45.13 -5.09
C THR A 655 -6.12 45.91 -5.46
N THR A 656 -5.09 45.93 -4.59
CA THR A 656 -3.68 46.25 -4.97
C THR A 656 -2.66 45.54 -4.06
N PRO A 657 -1.53 44.98 -4.56
CA PRO A 657 -0.57 44.17 -3.75
C PRO A 657 0.86 44.75 -3.60
N ALA A 658 1.68 44.23 -2.64
CA ALA A 658 3.12 43.84 -2.79
C ALA A 658 4.05 43.80 -1.51
N GLY A 659 4.73 42.66 -1.20
CA GLY A 659 6.08 42.55 -0.51
C GLY A 659 6.33 41.27 0.37
N GLY A 660 7.47 40.53 0.44
CA GLY A 660 8.70 40.34 -0.41
C GLY A 660 10.05 39.99 0.33
N GLY A 661 10.58 38.74 0.34
CA GLY A 661 11.98 38.25 0.68
C GLY A 661 12.27 37.01 1.65
N SER A 662 12.66 35.81 1.13
CA SER A 662 13.27 34.51 1.68
C SER A 662 12.65 33.49 2.75
N THR A 663 12.06 32.32 2.33
CA THR A 663 11.85 30.95 3.01
C THR A 663 11.19 30.80 4.43
N PRO A 664 10.97 29.61 5.09
CA PRO A 664 10.74 28.15 4.73
C PRO A 664 9.56 27.42 5.52
N GLY A 665 9.23 26.13 5.28
CA GLY A 665 8.05 25.42 5.90
C GLY A 665 8.22 24.07 6.67
N LEU A 666 7.12 23.28 6.67
CA LEU A 666 6.55 22.38 7.71
C LEU A 666 7.43 21.63 8.74
N PRO A 667 7.03 21.55 10.03
CA PRO A 667 7.78 20.88 11.10
C PRO A 667 7.17 19.53 11.54
N PRO A 668 7.93 18.69 12.28
CA PRO A 668 7.51 17.33 12.63
C PRO A 668 6.19 17.23 13.40
N GLY A 669 5.90 18.14 14.34
CA GLY A 669 4.69 18.06 15.18
C GLY A 669 3.39 18.32 14.41
N VAL A 670 3.35 19.38 13.60
CA VAL A 670 2.20 19.67 12.72
C VAL A 670 2.11 18.64 11.62
N ALA A 671 3.23 18.32 10.97
CA ALA A 671 3.25 17.27 9.95
C ALA A 671 2.80 15.92 10.51
N LYS A 672 2.99 15.64 11.81
CA LYS A 672 2.52 14.43 12.48
C LYS A 672 1.06 14.48 12.95
N LEU A 673 0.59 15.58 13.54
CA LEU A 673 -0.85 15.73 13.80
C LEU A 673 -1.63 15.71 12.49
N ARG A 674 -1.18 16.48 11.50
CA ARG A 674 -1.74 16.44 10.15
C ARG A 674 -1.59 15.04 9.57
N SER A 675 -0.45 14.35 9.62
CA SER A 675 -0.40 12.97 9.08
C SER A 675 -1.27 11.96 9.84
N THR A 676 -1.63 12.22 11.11
CA THR A 676 -2.48 11.34 11.93
C THR A 676 -3.96 11.64 11.77
N LEU A 677 -4.35 12.91 11.66
CA LEU A 677 -5.65 13.31 11.10
C LEU A 677 -5.76 12.79 9.66
N ASN A 678 -4.69 12.92 8.87
CA ASN A 678 -4.58 12.38 7.52
C ASN A 678 -4.44 10.84 7.47
N ALA A 679 -4.50 10.19 8.62
CA ALA A 679 -4.61 8.76 8.76
C ALA A 679 -5.91 8.36 9.47
N VAL A 680 -6.92 9.25 9.62
CA VAL A 680 -8.27 8.89 10.13
C VAL A 680 -9.40 9.67 9.45
N LEU A 681 -9.20 10.96 9.20
CA LEU A 681 -9.97 11.84 8.30
C LEU A 681 -9.34 11.95 6.91
N GLY A 682 -8.03 11.68 6.82
CA GLY A 682 -7.24 11.72 5.60
C GLY A 682 -6.80 13.15 5.15
N PRO A 683 -5.97 13.28 4.09
CA PRO A 683 -5.33 14.53 3.66
C PRO A 683 -6.17 15.82 3.76
N SER A 684 -5.81 16.71 4.70
CA SER A 684 -6.28 18.10 4.74
C SER A 684 -5.52 18.99 3.74
N GLY A 685 -6.24 19.76 2.92
CA GLY A 685 -5.68 20.79 2.03
C GLY A 685 -6.21 20.73 0.60
N GLU A 686 -5.44 21.30 -0.32
CA GLU A 686 -5.67 21.27 -1.78
C GLU A 686 -5.91 19.83 -2.26
N GLY A 687 -7.09 19.58 -2.85
CA GLY A 687 -7.52 18.24 -3.28
C GLY A 687 -8.64 17.62 -2.43
N ILE A 688 -8.98 18.15 -1.26
CA ILE A 688 -10.30 17.89 -0.64
C ILE A 688 -11.37 18.50 -1.54
N GLY A 689 -12.21 17.63 -2.09
CA GLY A 689 -13.35 18.02 -2.90
C GLY A 689 -14.66 17.47 -2.34
N SER A 690 -15.75 17.88 -2.95
CA SER A 690 -17.05 17.24 -2.90
C SER A 690 -17.84 17.75 -4.10
N ASN A 691 -18.77 16.99 -4.65
CA ASN A 691 -19.84 17.60 -5.44
C ASN A 691 -21.18 17.46 -4.70
N ALA A 692 -22.05 18.44 -4.87
CA ALA A 692 -23.46 18.32 -4.56
C ALA A 692 -24.28 19.16 -5.55
N TRP A 693 -25.33 18.58 -6.09
CA TRP A 693 -26.25 19.31 -6.97
C TRP A 693 -27.68 18.80 -6.84
N VAL A 694 -28.60 19.69 -7.16
CA VAL A 694 -30.04 19.41 -7.12
C VAL A 694 -30.70 19.99 -8.35
N VAL A 695 -31.62 19.23 -8.95
CA VAL A 695 -32.38 19.63 -10.15
C VAL A 695 -33.88 19.63 -9.82
N ALA A 696 -34.58 20.67 -10.25
CA ALA A 696 -36.01 20.85 -9.99
C ALA A 696 -36.87 19.91 -10.84
N GLY A 697 -38.10 19.63 -10.40
CA GLY A 697 -39.03 18.72 -11.07
C GLY A 697 -39.34 19.03 -12.55
N SER A 698 -39.20 20.29 -12.98
CA SER A 698 -39.29 20.68 -14.38
C SER A 698 -38.21 20.05 -15.27
N ARG A 699 -37.06 19.69 -14.70
CA ARG A 699 -35.92 19.03 -15.34
C ARG A 699 -35.85 17.52 -15.11
N THR A 700 -36.72 16.92 -14.30
CA THR A 700 -36.65 15.48 -14.00
C THR A 700 -37.69 14.67 -14.77
N THR A 701 -37.46 13.37 -14.93
CA THR A 701 -38.46 12.45 -15.52
C THR A 701 -39.67 12.26 -14.62
N THR A 702 -39.47 12.26 -13.30
CA THR A 702 -40.50 12.02 -12.28
C THR A 702 -41.37 13.24 -11.96
N GLY A 703 -40.91 14.46 -12.29
CA GLY A 703 -41.65 15.70 -12.02
C GLY A 703 -41.44 16.27 -10.62
N LEU A 704 -40.66 15.60 -9.76
CA LEU A 704 -40.17 16.11 -8.48
C LEU A 704 -38.63 16.20 -8.47
N PRO A 705 -38.02 16.92 -7.51
CA PRO A 705 -36.57 17.11 -7.49
C PRO A 705 -35.78 15.82 -7.31
N ILE A 706 -34.58 15.81 -7.88
CA ILE A 706 -33.56 14.79 -7.62
C ILE A 706 -32.29 15.49 -7.13
N LEU A 707 -31.70 14.99 -6.05
CA LEU A 707 -30.50 15.53 -5.39
C LEU A 707 -29.37 14.49 -5.45
N ALA A 708 -28.16 14.91 -5.80
CA ALA A 708 -26.96 14.06 -5.78
C ALA A 708 -25.85 14.70 -4.94
N ASN A 709 -25.06 13.87 -4.26
CA ASN A 709 -23.93 14.30 -3.44
C ASN A 709 -22.87 13.19 -3.34
N ASP A 710 -21.59 13.59 -3.43
CA ASP A 710 -20.43 12.73 -3.29
C ASP A 710 -19.22 13.51 -2.70
N PRO A 711 -19.02 13.47 -1.36
CA PRO A 711 -17.84 14.05 -0.73
C PRO A 711 -16.56 13.31 -1.12
N HIS A 712 -15.58 14.04 -1.65
CA HIS A 712 -14.28 13.49 -2.05
C HIS A 712 -13.34 13.49 -0.85
N LEU A 713 -13.30 12.37 -0.15
CA LEU A 713 -12.50 12.17 1.03
C LEU A 713 -11.52 11.00 0.82
N PRO A 714 -10.59 10.79 1.74
CA PRO A 714 -9.54 9.78 1.61
C PRO A 714 -10.04 8.36 1.80
N GLN A 715 -9.28 7.42 1.27
CA GLN A 715 -9.72 6.03 1.14
C GLN A 715 -9.31 5.20 2.34
N SER A 716 -10.32 4.68 3.02
CA SER A 716 -10.17 3.93 4.26
C SER A 716 -11.01 2.66 4.26
N ALA A 717 -10.53 1.66 5.01
CA ALA A 717 -11.29 0.48 5.38
C ALA A 717 -11.29 0.35 6.92
N PRO A 718 -12.44 0.54 7.62
CA PRO A 718 -13.73 0.99 7.08
C PRO A 718 -13.68 2.43 6.54
N GLY A 719 -14.64 2.76 5.69
CA GLY A 719 -14.88 4.08 5.11
C GLY A 719 -15.36 5.08 6.16
N VAL A 720 -15.02 6.36 5.99
CA VAL A 720 -15.32 7.41 6.99
C VAL A 720 -16.81 7.49 7.39
N TRP A 721 -17.72 7.21 6.44
CA TRP A 721 -19.16 7.23 6.65
C TRP A 721 -19.71 5.90 7.18
N TYR A 722 -20.80 5.99 7.93
CA TYR A 722 -21.63 4.85 8.36
C TYR A 722 -23.04 5.03 7.80
N GLN A 723 -23.66 4.01 7.21
CA GLN A 723 -25.02 4.12 6.65
C GLN A 723 -26.06 3.69 7.70
N ALA A 724 -27.11 4.48 7.92
CA ALA A 724 -28.16 4.13 8.87
C ALA A 724 -29.54 4.68 8.50
N GLY A 725 -30.60 4.08 9.05
CA GLY A 725 -31.92 4.68 9.20
C GLY A 725 -32.35 4.74 10.67
N LEU A 726 -33.05 5.81 11.04
CA LEU A 726 -33.54 6.11 12.38
C LEU A 726 -35.04 6.42 12.30
N HIS A 727 -35.86 5.51 12.83
CA HIS A 727 -37.32 5.53 12.66
C HIS A 727 -38.04 5.46 14.01
N CYS A 728 -38.75 6.52 14.35
CA CYS A 728 -39.80 6.51 15.35
C CYS A 728 -40.99 5.68 14.82
N VAL A 729 -41.35 4.58 15.50
CA VAL A 729 -42.46 3.69 15.10
C VAL A 729 -43.78 4.46 14.98
N GLN A 730 -43.96 5.50 15.80
CA GLN A 730 -44.99 6.51 15.62
C GLN A 730 -44.38 7.91 15.79
N LEU A 731 -44.62 8.76 14.79
CA LEU A 731 -44.12 10.13 14.79
C LEU A 731 -44.91 11.01 15.76
N SER A 732 -44.17 11.78 16.56
CA SER A 732 -44.72 12.68 17.58
C SER A 732 -43.75 13.82 17.89
N ALA A 733 -44.18 14.81 18.68
CA ALA A 733 -43.29 15.88 19.13
C ALA A 733 -42.11 15.39 20.00
N SER A 734 -42.23 14.23 20.66
CA SER A 734 -41.17 13.60 21.45
C SER A 734 -40.36 12.54 20.68
N CYS A 735 -40.79 12.18 19.47
CA CYS A 735 -40.05 11.32 18.55
C CYS A 735 -40.40 11.72 17.10
N PRO A 736 -39.75 12.78 16.56
CA PRO A 736 -40.06 13.30 15.22
C PRO A 736 -39.27 12.62 14.08
N PHE A 737 -38.36 11.70 14.41
CA PHE A 737 -37.35 11.15 13.50
C PHE A 737 -37.90 10.03 12.62
N ASP A 738 -37.72 10.18 11.31
CA ASP A 738 -37.94 9.15 10.29
C ASP A 738 -37.01 9.48 9.12
N VAL A 739 -35.73 9.21 9.35
CA VAL A 739 -34.59 9.76 8.60
C VAL A 739 -33.58 8.67 8.28
N THR A 740 -32.92 8.76 7.13
CA THR A 740 -31.88 7.81 6.72
C THR A 740 -30.77 8.53 5.94
N GLY A 741 -29.56 8.00 6.02
CA GLY A 741 -28.40 8.54 5.32
C GLY A 741 -27.07 8.16 5.95
N PHE A 742 -26.08 8.99 5.69
CA PHE A 742 -24.73 8.83 6.20
C PHE A 742 -24.56 9.56 7.53
N THR A 743 -24.10 8.81 8.51
CA THR A 743 -23.72 9.23 9.87
C THR A 743 -22.20 9.15 10.01
N PHE A 744 -21.67 9.58 11.16
CA PHE A 744 -20.35 9.15 11.61
C PHE A 744 -20.49 8.22 12.81
N SER A 745 -19.76 7.11 12.81
CA SER A 745 -19.53 6.32 14.03
C SER A 745 -18.96 7.25 15.12
N GLY A 746 -19.66 7.32 16.26
CA GLY A 746 -19.34 8.26 17.34
C GLY A 746 -20.23 9.52 17.40
N VAL A 747 -21.03 9.84 16.38
CA VAL A 747 -21.92 11.01 16.36
C VAL A 747 -23.38 10.57 16.07
N PRO A 748 -24.35 10.87 16.95
CA PRO A 748 -25.76 10.54 16.69
C PRO A 748 -26.40 11.41 15.60
N GLY A 749 -27.51 10.93 15.02
CA GLY A 749 -28.23 11.60 13.92
C GLY A 749 -27.64 11.31 12.53
N VAL A 750 -28.23 11.93 11.49
CA VAL A 750 -27.81 11.81 10.08
C VAL A 750 -27.20 13.15 9.62
N LEU A 751 -26.11 13.09 8.84
CA LEU A 751 -25.42 14.30 8.37
C LEU A 751 -25.72 14.62 6.90
N ALA A 752 -25.85 13.61 6.05
CA ALA A 752 -26.27 13.74 4.65
C ALA A 752 -27.25 12.63 4.30
N GLY A 753 -28.37 12.97 3.67
CA GLY A 753 -29.38 12.01 3.28
C GLY A 753 -30.76 12.62 3.14
N HIS A 754 -31.79 11.91 3.62
CA HIS A 754 -33.17 12.37 3.54
C HIS A 754 -34.02 11.85 4.70
N ASN A 755 -35.11 12.56 4.96
CA ASN A 755 -36.23 12.03 5.73
C ASN A 755 -37.43 11.80 4.78
N ARG A 756 -38.62 11.59 5.32
CA ARG A 756 -39.86 11.41 4.54
C ARG A 756 -40.32 12.66 3.75
N ASP A 757 -39.80 13.84 4.08
CA ASP A 757 -40.30 15.16 3.63
C ASP A 757 -39.25 15.95 2.80
N ILE A 758 -37.97 15.90 3.19
CA ILE A 758 -36.85 16.65 2.59
C ILE A 758 -35.61 15.77 2.34
N ALA A 759 -34.73 16.22 1.45
CA ALA A 759 -33.38 15.69 1.28
C ALA A 759 -32.32 16.80 1.29
N TRP A 760 -31.12 16.47 1.76
CA TRP A 760 -29.99 17.41 1.81
C TRP A 760 -28.65 16.70 1.62
N GLY A 761 -27.72 17.43 1.02
CA GLY A 761 -26.32 17.03 0.87
C GLY A 761 -25.42 18.25 1.02
N PHE A 762 -24.10 18.05 1.10
CA PHE A 762 -23.18 19.16 1.35
C PHE A 762 -21.82 19.03 0.66
N THR A 763 -21.14 20.18 0.56
CA THR A 763 -19.73 20.28 0.16
C THR A 763 -18.96 21.14 1.16
N ASN A 764 -17.64 20.97 1.26
CA ASN A 764 -16.81 21.90 2.02
C ASN A 764 -16.98 23.32 1.46
N LEU A 765 -17.05 24.31 2.36
CA LEU A 765 -17.14 25.71 1.98
C LEU A 765 -15.79 26.25 1.46
N GLY A 766 -14.65 25.80 2.01
CA GLY A 766 -13.38 26.52 1.84
C GLY A 766 -13.38 27.84 2.60
N ALA A 767 -13.98 27.81 3.79
CA ALA A 767 -14.28 28.98 4.61
C ALA A 767 -13.02 29.74 5.04
N ASP A 768 -13.13 31.06 5.01
CA ASP A 768 -12.20 31.96 5.67
C ASP A 768 -12.69 32.27 7.09
N ASP A 769 -12.60 31.25 7.95
CA ASP A 769 -13.14 31.26 9.33
C ASP A 769 -12.05 31.28 10.41
N SER A 770 -10.79 31.52 10.02
CA SER A 770 -9.60 31.60 10.86
C SER A 770 -8.68 32.73 10.43
N ASP A 771 -7.90 33.27 11.36
CA ASP A 771 -6.75 34.15 11.07
C ASP A 771 -5.57 33.80 11.99
N LEU A 772 -4.36 34.00 11.49
CA LEU A 772 -3.15 34.02 12.29
C LEU A 772 -2.81 35.45 12.73
N PHE A 773 -2.43 35.63 14.01
CA PHE A 773 -2.05 36.93 14.57
C PHE A 773 -0.60 36.92 15.05
N LEU A 774 0.18 37.93 14.64
CA LEU A 774 1.55 38.18 15.08
C LEU A 774 1.55 38.98 16.39
N GLU A 775 2.04 38.34 17.46
CA GLU A 775 1.98 38.84 18.84
C GLU A 775 3.37 39.26 19.35
N GLN A 776 3.44 40.46 19.95
CA GLN A 776 4.63 40.96 20.62
C GLN A 776 4.61 40.56 22.10
N VAL A 777 5.16 39.38 22.40
CA VAL A 777 5.22 38.81 23.75
C VAL A 777 6.50 39.22 24.48
N THR A 778 6.36 39.74 25.71
CA THR A 778 7.48 40.11 26.59
C THR A 778 7.28 39.48 27.97
N GLY A 779 8.03 38.42 28.26
CA GLY A 779 7.88 37.67 29.51
C GLY A 779 6.49 37.04 29.65
N GLY A 780 5.74 37.46 30.66
CA GLY A 780 4.37 37.01 30.93
C GLY A 780 3.25 37.88 30.32
N THR A 781 3.59 38.91 29.54
CA THR A 781 2.62 39.83 28.92
C THR A 781 2.79 39.91 27.41
N TYR A 782 1.77 40.44 26.72
CA TYR A 782 1.81 40.76 25.30
C TYR A 782 1.23 42.17 25.04
N LEU A 783 1.72 42.83 23.99
CA LEU A 783 1.25 44.16 23.59
C LEU A 783 -0.03 44.06 22.76
N ASN A 784 -1.11 44.73 23.18
CA ASN A 784 -2.33 44.91 22.41
C ASN A 784 -2.85 46.35 22.56
N GLN A 785 -3.11 47.02 21.44
CA GLN A 785 -3.61 48.41 21.36
C GLN A 785 -2.84 49.39 22.28
N GLY A 786 -1.50 49.26 22.29
CA GLY A 786 -0.60 50.10 23.11
C GLY A 786 -0.52 49.74 24.59
N ARG A 787 -1.20 48.67 25.05
CA ARG A 787 -1.22 48.21 26.44
C ARG A 787 -0.54 46.85 26.57
N GLN A 788 0.26 46.65 27.63
CA GLN A 788 0.74 45.32 28.00
C GLN A 788 -0.36 44.60 28.79
N LEU A 789 -0.81 43.46 28.27
CA LEU A 789 -1.83 42.60 28.89
C LEU A 789 -1.21 41.27 29.34
N PRO A 790 -1.62 40.67 30.47
CA PRO A 790 -1.12 39.36 30.89
C PRO A 790 -1.57 38.27 29.91
N LEU A 791 -0.70 37.28 29.67
CA LEU A 791 -1.07 36.05 28.98
C LEU A 791 -2.03 35.23 29.86
N GLU A 792 -3.08 34.68 29.27
CA GLU A 792 -3.80 33.56 29.90
C GLU A 792 -2.90 32.33 29.85
N THR A 793 -2.85 31.56 30.94
CA THR A 793 -2.06 30.31 30.99
C THR A 793 -2.86 29.19 31.63
N ARG A 794 -2.74 27.98 31.08
CA ARG A 794 -3.28 26.75 31.66
C ARG A 794 -2.23 25.65 31.65
N GLN A 795 -2.25 24.79 32.67
CA GLN A 795 -1.48 23.55 32.68
C GLN A 795 -2.31 22.44 32.04
N GLU A 796 -1.74 21.74 31.08
CA GLU A 796 -2.29 20.53 30.46
C GLU A 796 -1.42 19.33 30.88
N VAL A 797 -2.06 18.18 31.10
CA VAL A 797 -1.37 16.92 31.45
C VAL A 797 -1.76 15.86 30.43
N ILE A 798 -0.77 15.36 29.71
CA ILE A 798 -0.91 14.29 28.72
C ILE A 798 -0.49 12.97 29.40
N LYS A 799 -1.40 12.00 29.48
CA LYS A 799 -1.08 10.64 29.94
C LYS A 799 -0.41 9.85 28.81
N VAL A 800 0.51 8.96 29.15
CA VAL A 800 1.30 8.20 28.17
C VAL A 800 1.24 6.71 28.46
N GLY A 801 0.77 5.91 27.51
CA GLY A 801 0.77 4.46 27.57
C GLY A 801 2.19 3.93 27.81
N GLY A 802 2.37 3.16 28.89
CA GLY A 802 3.66 2.60 29.29
C GLY A 802 4.71 3.63 29.76
N GLY A 803 4.34 4.84 30.16
CA GLY A 803 5.28 5.87 30.60
C GLY A 803 4.70 6.95 31.52
N GLU A 804 5.56 7.83 32.02
CA GLU A 804 5.17 8.94 32.89
C GLU A 804 4.33 10.01 32.14
N PRO A 805 3.34 10.63 32.80
CA PRO A 805 2.61 11.76 32.24
C PRO A 805 3.50 12.96 31.89
N VAL A 806 3.14 13.69 30.84
CA VAL A 806 3.83 14.89 30.38
C VAL A 806 2.98 16.12 30.66
N THR A 807 3.44 16.98 31.56
CA THR A 807 2.82 18.29 31.84
C THR A 807 3.43 19.36 30.95
N PHE A 808 2.61 20.24 30.39
CA PHE A 808 3.06 21.44 29.69
C PHE A 808 2.09 22.62 29.88
N THR A 809 2.57 23.83 29.62
CA THR A 809 1.77 25.05 29.74
C THR A 809 1.29 25.50 28.37
N VAL A 810 -0.02 25.72 28.21
CA VAL A 810 -0.58 26.42 27.06
C VAL A 810 -0.75 27.89 27.43
N ARG A 811 -0.32 28.80 26.55
CA ARG A 811 -0.49 30.25 26.70
C ARG A 811 -1.48 30.77 25.66
N SER A 812 -2.20 31.85 25.97
CA SER A 812 -3.18 32.45 25.06
C SER A 812 -3.23 33.98 25.20
N THR A 813 -3.54 34.65 24.09
CA THR A 813 -3.84 36.08 24.00
C THR A 813 -5.34 36.30 23.74
N VAL A 814 -5.77 37.56 23.59
CA VAL A 814 -7.14 37.88 23.17
C VAL A 814 -7.51 37.28 21.81
N HIS A 815 -6.53 37.03 20.94
CA HIS A 815 -6.75 36.40 19.64
C HIS A 815 -6.86 34.87 19.72
N GLY A 816 -6.37 34.23 20.79
CA GLY A 816 -6.48 32.78 21.01
C GLY A 816 -5.18 32.12 21.48
N PRO A 817 -5.06 30.79 21.36
CA PRO A 817 -3.87 30.06 21.79
C PRO A 817 -2.63 30.41 20.96
N LEU A 818 -1.47 30.52 21.62
CA LEU A 818 -0.19 30.71 20.96
C LEU A 818 0.25 29.40 20.28
N LEU A 819 0.02 29.30 18.97
CA LEU A 819 0.50 28.17 18.17
C LEU A 819 2.01 28.03 18.20
N SER A 820 2.78 29.11 18.37
CA SER A 820 4.25 29.05 18.48
C SER A 820 4.76 28.17 19.63
N ASP A 821 3.95 27.91 20.67
CA ASP A 821 4.32 27.04 21.79
C ASP A 821 4.26 25.54 21.44
N ALA A 822 3.50 25.17 20.40
CA ALA A 822 3.28 23.79 19.99
C ALA A 822 3.67 23.50 18.52
N LEU A 823 3.78 24.54 17.69
CA LEU A 823 4.05 24.46 16.26
C LEU A 823 5.30 25.27 15.90
N ALA A 824 6.38 24.56 15.55
CA ALA A 824 7.63 25.22 15.13
C ALA A 824 7.50 26.03 13.83
N ASP A 825 6.45 25.83 13.03
CA ASP A 825 6.18 26.61 11.81
C ASP A 825 5.46 27.91 12.13
N ALA A 826 4.52 27.90 13.08
CA ALA A 826 3.95 29.13 13.60
C ALA A 826 5.05 29.97 14.26
N ALA A 827 5.96 29.36 15.05
CA ALA A 827 7.17 30.03 15.53
C ALA A 827 8.10 30.51 14.39
N SER A 828 8.16 29.80 13.27
CA SER A 828 8.96 30.18 12.10
C SER A 828 8.35 31.32 11.30
N ALA A 829 7.04 31.32 11.07
CA ALA A 829 6.31 32.40 10.43
C ALA A 829 6.41 33.68 11.26
N GLY A 830 6.26 33.58 12.58
CA GLY A 830 6.45 34.71 13.51
C GLY A 830 7.87 35.28 13.55
N THR A 831 8.91 34.52 13.16
CA THR A 831 10.32 34.97 13.24
C THR A 831 10.98 35.25 11.88
N ARG A 832 10.47 34.64 10.80
CA ARG A 832 11.06 34.67 9.44
C ARG A 832 10.06 35.05 8.34
N GLY A 833 8.76 34.89 8.60
CA GLY A 833 7.71 35.27 7.64
C GLY A 833 7.65 36.78 7.44
N ARG A 834 7.07 37.20 6.32
CA ARG A 834 6.77 38.61 6.05
C ARG A 834 5.27 38.78 5.90
N SER A 835 4.71 39.73 6.65
CA SER A 835 3.31 40.15 6.55
C SER A 835 3.26 41.66 6.28
N PRO A 836 2.34 42.14 5.41
CA PRO A 836 2.08 43.56 5.26
C PRO A 836 1.76 44.22 6.61
N GLY A 837 2.36 45.39 6.88
CA GLY A 837 2.17 46.13 8.14
C GLY A 837 2.95 45.60 9.35
N ALA A 838 3.60 44.43 9.26
CA ALA A 838 4.55 43.96 10.27
C ALA A 838 6.00 44.29 9.84
N GLY A 839 6.82 44.76 10.79
CA GLY A 839 8.27 44.86 10.59
C GLY A 839 8.94 43.49 10.77
N PRO A 840 10.25 43.35 10.48
CA PRO A 840 10.99 42.16 10.86
C PRO A 840 11.16 42.12 12.40
N GLY A 841 10.80 41.01 13.03
CA GLY A 841 10.96 40.82 14.47
C GLY A 841 10.55 39.41 14.91
N PRO A 842 10.95 38.95 16.12
CA PRO A 842 10.53 37.67 16.65
C PRO A 842 9.14 37.79 17.28
N TYR A 843 8.09 37.56 16.48
CA TYR A 843 6.72 37.45 16.96
C TYR A 843 6.40 36.03 17.43
N GLN A 844 5.45 35.92 18.35
CA GLN A 844 4.70 34.67 18.55
C GLN A 844 3.46 34.69 17.65
N VAL A 845 2.92 33.53 17.30
CA VAL A 845 1.73 33.42 16.46
C VAL A 845 0.57 32.87 17.27
N ALA A 846 -0.51 33.64 17.37
CA ALA A 846 -1.80 33.22 17.90
C ALA A 846 -2.73 32.76 16.77
N LEU A 847 -3.65 31.84 17.07
CA LEU A 847 -4.73 31.44 16.16
C LEU A 847 -6.08 31.96 16.67
N ARG A 848 -6.74 32.80 15.86
CA ARG A 848 -8.18 33.06 16.01
C ARG A 848 -8.93 32.13 15.07
N TRP A 849 -9.85 31.32 15.57
CA TRP A 849 -10.63 30.40 14.74
C TRP A 849 -12.07 30.25 15.24
N SER A 850 -13.03 30.28 14.32
CA SER A 850 -14.47 30.29 14.63
C SER A 850 -14.92 29.06 15.42
N ALA A 851 -14.32 27.89 15.15
CA ALA A 851 -14.67 26.64 15.81
C ALA A 851 -14.18 26.58 17.28
N LEU A 852 -13.30 27.48 17.71
CA LEU A 852 -12.90 27.59 19.12
C LEU A 852 -13.88 28.41 19.96
N ASP A 853 -14.80 29.15 19.33
CA ASP A 853 -15.95 29.75 20.01
C ASP A 853 -17.05 28.68 20.18
N PRO A 854 -17.52 28.39 21.41
CA PRO A 854 -18.62 27.46 21.64
C PRO A 854 -19.87 27.78 20.79
N GLY A 855 -20.42 26.74 20.17
CA GLY A 855 -21.53 26.79 19.24
C GLY A 855 -22.66 25.83 19.60
N ARG A 856 -23.56 25.61 18.64
CA ARG A 856 -24.78 24.78 18.81
C ARG A 856 -25.01 23.80 17.65
N THR A 857 -23.94 23.41 16.93
CA THR A 857 -24.04 22.53 15.75
C THR A 857 -24.84 21.25 16.02
N MET A 858 -24.77 20.66 17.21
CA MET A 858 -25.54 19.44 17.51
C MET A 858 -27.06 19.68 17.62
N ASP A 859 -27.50 20.86 18.05
CA ASP A 859 -28.92 21.22 17.96
C ASP A 859 -29.36 21.33 16.49
N ALA A 860 -28.48 21.81 15.60
CA ALA A 860 -28.76 21.92 14.16
C ALA A 860 -28.96 20.54 13.52
N VAL A 861 -28.12 19.55 13.84
CA VAL A 861 -28.21 18.18 13.29
C VAL A 861 -29.56 17.54 13.62
N PHE A 862 -29.94 17.48 14.90
CA PHE A 862 -31.23 16.87 15.27
C PHE A 862 -32.45 17.65 14.77
N ARG A 863 -32.34 18.97 14.58
CA ARG A 863 -33.40 19.78 13.95
C ARG A 863 -33.49 19.55 12.45
N LEU A 864 -32.37 19.29 11.79
CA LEU A 864 -32.30 18.99 10.36
C LEU A 864 -32.92 17.62 10.06
N ASP A 865 -32.56 16.60 10.84
CA ASP A 865 -33.15 15.24 10.76
C ASP A 865 -34.68 15.26 10.85
N ALA A 866 -35.24 16.17 11.65
CA ALA A 866 -36.67 16.34 11.88
C ALA A 866 -37.37 17.40 10.98
N ALA A 867 -36.63 18.13 10.14
CA ALA A 867 -37.19 19.26 9.37
C ALA A 867 -38.09 18.78 8.22
N ALA A 868 -39.27 19.39 8.08
CA ALA A 868 -40.25 19.03 7.04
C ALA A 868 -40.29 19.97 5.82
N ASP A 869 -39.67 21.15 5.89
CA ASP A 869 -39.76 22.19 4.86
C ASP A 869 -38.54 23.14 4.89
N TRP A 870 -38.45 24.04 3.90
CA TRP A 870 -37.34 24.98 3.73
C TRP A 870 -37.17 25.95 4.91
N THR A 871 -38.27 26.32 5.58
CA THR A 871 -38.24 27.20 6.75
C THR A 871 -37.62 26.47 7.93
N GLN A 872 -38.04 25.23 8.18
CA GLN A 872 -37.48 24.38 9.22
C GLN A 872 -36.02 24.02 8.95
N PHE A 873 -35.68 23.70 7.70
CA PHE A 873 -34.31 23.48 7.24
C PHE A 873 -33.42 24.69 7.57
N ARG A 874 -33.80 25.90 7.16
CA ARG A 874 -33.05 27.12 7.50
C ARG A 874 -32.97 27.38 9.01
N ALA A 875 -34.04 27.15 9.76
CA ALA A 875 -34.07 27.33 11.22
C ALA A 875 -33.22 26.30 11.99
N ALA A 876 -32.96 25.13 11.40
CA ALA A 876 -31.94 24.20 11.88
C ALA A 876 -30.53 24.76 11.60
N LEU A 877 -30.28 25.15 10.35
CA LEU A 877 -28.96 25.60 9.89
C LEU A 877 -28.46 26.91 10.50
N GLU A 878 -29.34 27.76 11.02
CA GLU A 878 -28.96 28.93 11.83
C GLU A 878 -28.08 28.56 13.04
N GLN A 879 -28.23 27.34 13.56
CA GLN A 879 -27.47 26.82 14.70
C GLN A 879 -26.19 26.08 14.28
N PHE A 880 -25.97 25.89 12.97
CA PHE A 880 -24.82 25.16 12.41
C PHE A 880 -23.59 26.09 12.33
N THR A 881 -22.87 26.18 13.45
CA THR A 881 -21.79 27.17 13.65
C THR A 881 -20.42 26.74 13.13
N ALA A 882 -20.12 25.45 13.14
CA ALA A 882 -18.86 24.87 12.62
C ALA A 882 -19.02 23.34 12.42
N PRO A 883 -18.39 22.72 11.39
CA PRO A 883 -17.68 23.38 10.29
C PRO A 883 -18.61 24.25 9.44
N ALA A 884 -18.02 25.18 8.68
CA ALA A 884 -18.75 25.98 7.71
C ALA A 884 -18.91 25.17 6.41
N LEU A 885 -20.14 25.03 5.92
CA LEU A 885 -20.48 24.14 4.80
C LEU A 885 -21.38 24.83 3.77
N ASN A 886 -21.36 24.28 2.57
CA ASN A 886 -22.35 24.48 1.53
C ASN A 886 -23.42 23.41 1.68
N LEU A 887 -24.69 23.73 1.96
CA LEU A 887 -25.76 22.74 1.94
C LEU A 887 -26.72 22.96 0.77
N VAL A 888 -27.03 21.89 0.05
CA VAL A 888 -28.10 21.83 -0.97
C VAL A 888 -29.33 21.12 -0.39
N TYR A 889 -30.51 21.50 -0.90
CA TYR A 889 -31.80 21.13 -0.36
C TYR A 889 -32.79 20.75 -1.47
N ALA A 890 -33.66 19.77 -1.18
CA ALA A 890 -34.81 19.40 -1.98
C ALA A 890 -36.01 19.04 -1.09
N ASP A 891 -37.25 19.28 -1.54
CA ASP A 891 -38.46 18.78 -0.87
C ASP A 891 -39.53 18.19 -1.80
N ARG A 892 -40.47 17.46 -1.19
CA ARG A 892 -41.61 16.84 -1.88
C ARG A 892 -42.69 17.83 -2.33
N ALA A 893 -42.59 19.10 -1.96
CA ALA A 893 -43.40 20.19 -2.52
C ALA A 893 -42.82 20.72 -3.85
N GLY A 894 -41.65 20.24 -4.26
CA GLY A 894 -41.01 20.57 -5.53
C GLY A 894 -39.91 21.64 -5.43
N ASN A 895 -39.59 22.09 -4.22
CA ASN A 895 -38.59 23.14 -4.04
C ASN A 895 -37.16 22.58 -4.12
N ILE A 896 -36.24 23.43 -4.57
CA ILE A 896 -34.79 23.20 -4.51
C ILE A 896 -34.11 24.42 -3.90
N GLY A 897 -33.11 24.21 -3.04
CA GLY A 897 -32.50 25.30 -2.29
C GLY A 897 -31.02 25.11 -2.01
N TYR A 898 -30.38 26.19 -1.57
CA TYR A 898 -29.02 26.20 -1.06
C TYR A 898 -28.86 27.24 0.05
N GLN A 899 -28.11 26.88 1.10
CA GLN A 899 -27.79 27.72 2.24
C GLN A 899 -26.32 27.50 2.66
N MET A 900 -25.57 28.58 2.76
CA MET A 900 -24.25 28.61 3.39
C MET A 900 -24.39 28.59 4.92
N THR A 901 -23.51 27.86 5.62
CA THR A 901 -23.47 27.80 7.10
C THR A 901 -22.08 28.15 7.65
N GLY A 902 -21.98 28.19 8.98
CA GLY A 902 -20.75 28.55 9.69
C GLY A 902 -20.69 30.01 10.13
N ARG A 903 -19.79 30.30 11.07
CA ARG A 903 -19.54 31.66 11.59
C ARG A 903 -18.49 32.39 10.77
N MET A 904 -18.92 33.24 9.83
CA MET A 904 -18.02 34.09 9.03
C MET A 904 -17.61 35.35 9.80
N PRO A 905 -16.31 35.60 10.04
CA PRO A 905 -15.84 36.75 10.82
C PRO A 905 -15.98 38.08 10.06
N VAL A 906 -16.28 39.15 10.80
CA VAL A 906 -16.24 40.54 10.29
C VAL A 906 -15.00 41.23 10.83
N ARG A 907 -13.99 41.40 9.98
CA ARG A 907 -12.69 41.99 10.32
C ARG A 907 -12.73 43.51 10.31
N ALA A 908 -11.99 44.16 11.22
CA ALA A 908 -11.78 45.61 11.21
C ALA A 908 -10.94 46.08 9.99
N GLY A 909 -10.11 45.18 9.43
CA GLY A 909 -9.25 45.43 8.29
C GLY A 909 -8.51 44.14 7.87
N GLY A 910 -7.93 44.16 6.67
CA GLY A 910 -7.34 42.97 6.06
C GLY A 910 -8.37 41.98 5.50
N ASP A 911 -7.88 40.88 4.92
CA ASP A 911 -8.69 39.90 4.20
C ASP A 911 -8.24 38.43 4.41
N GLY A 912 -7.59 38.15 5.55
CA GLY A 912 -7.10 36.81 5.89
C GLY A 912 -5.96 36.28 5.00
N SER A 913 -5.42 37.04 4.04
CA SER A 913 -4.37 36.51 3.15
C SER A 913 -2.99 36.36 3.80
N TYR A 914 -2.76 36.99 4.97
CA TYR A 914 -1.47 37.02 5.68
C TYR A 914 -1.67 37.12 7.21
N PRO A 915 -0.76 36.55 8.02
CA PRO A 915 -0.78 36.70 9.47
C PRO A 915 -0.74 38.18 9.90
N SER A 916 -1.72 38.62 10.69
CA SER A 916 -2.02 40.03 10.94
C SER A 916 -1.34 40.62 12.20
N PRO A 917 -0.99 41.92 12.25
CA PRO A 917 -0.35 42.54 13.43
C PRO A 917 -1.26 42.67 14.68
N GLY A 918 -1.20 41.70 15.61
CA GLY A 918 -2.09 41.61 16.79
C GLY A 918 -1.93 42.72 17.84
N TRP A 919 -0.83 43.48 17.80
CA TRP A 919 -0.64 44.60 18.73
C TRP A 919 -1.41 45.88 18.34
N THR A 920 -2.04 45.92 17.17
CA THR A 920 -2.56 47.17 16.57
C THR A 920 -4.05 47.40 16.78
N GLY A 921 -4.87 46.36 16.89
CA GLY A 921 -6.32 46.48 16.89
C GLY A 921 -6.97 46.59 15.49
N THR A 922 -6.18 46.75 14.42
CA THR A 922 -6.69 47.14 13.10
C THR A 922 -7.18 45.98 12.23
N HIS A 923 -6.96 44.75 12.67
CA HIS A 923 -7.35 43.52 11.97
C HIS A 923 -8.27 42.63 12.85
N ASP A 924 -8.62 43.10 14.04
CA ASP A 924 -9.38 42.35 15.04
C ASP A 924 -10.79 41.99 14.51
N TRP A 925 -11.33 40.88 14.98
CA TRP A 925 -12.72 40.49 14.70
C TRP A 925 -13.69 41.38 15.47
N THR A 926 -14.57 42.07 14.74
CA THR A 926 -15.61 42.95 15.30
C THR A 926 -16.93 42.22 15.56
N GLY A 927 -17.08 41.01 15.02
CA GLY A 927 -18.27 40.18 15.15
C GLY A 927 -18.31 39.08 14.08
N PHE A 928 -19.49 38.52 13.84
CA PHE A 928 -19.76 37.57 12.77
C PHE A 928 -20.90 38.10 11.89
N LEU A 929 -20.97 37.67 10.62
CA LEU A 929 -22.13 37.92 9.77
C LEU A 929 -23.39 37.26 10.36
N GLY A 930 -24.53 37.95 10.31
CA GLY A 930 -25.82 37.37 10.69
C GLY A 930 -26.25 36.30 9.70
N PHE A 931 -27.03 35.30 10.15
CA PHE A 931 -27.42 34.16 9.31
C PHE A 931 -28.20 34.54 8.03
N ASP A 932 -29.01 35.60 8.08
CA ASP A 932 -29.68 36.13 6.89
C ASP A 932 -28.76 36.92 5.94
N GLN A 933 -27.53 37.25 6.38
CA GLN A 933 -26.43 37.79 5.58
C GLN A 933 -25.47 36.69 5.09
N LEU A 934 -25.86 35.42 5.15
CA LEU A 934 -25.14 34.33 4.49
C LEU A 934 -25.81 34.02 3.13
N PRO A 935 -25.02 33.70 2.08
CA PRO A 935 -25.55 33.32 0.77
C PRO A 935 -26.59 32.21 0.83
N ARG A 936 -27.70 32.44 0.13
CA ARG A 936 -28.79 31.47 -0.03
C ARG A 936 -29.51 31.66 -1.35
N VAL A 937 -30.15 30.59 -1.83
CA VAL A 937 -31.09 30.65 -2.94
C VAL A 937 -32.18 29.59 -2.78
N LEU A 938 -33.39 29.88 -3.24
CA LEU A 938 -34.53 28.96 -3.29
C LEU A 938 -35.14 29.08 -4.69
N ASN A 939 -35.42 27.95 -5.34
CA ASN A 939 -36.07 27.84 -6.65
C ASN A 939 -35.49 28.79 -7.71
N PRO A 940 -34.18 28.73 -8.01
CA PRO A 940 -33.59 29.63 -8.99
C PRO A 940 -34.14 29.36 -10.41
N PRO A 941 -34.29 30.38 -11.27
CA PRO A 941 -34.98 30.25 -12.56
C PRO A 941 -34.41 29.20 -13.51
N GLN A 942 -33.10 28.91 -13.43
CA GLN A 942 -32.50 27.86 -14.25
C GLN A 942 -32.97 26.45 -13.86
N GLY A 943 -33.55 26.24 -12.68
CA GLY A 943 -34.08 24.96 -12.22
C GLY A 943 -33.03 23.95 -11.75
N TYR A 944 -31.83 24.41 -11.40
CA TYR A 944 -30.78 23.60 -10.77
C TYR A 944 -29.86 24.45 -9.90
N ILE A 945 -29.19 23.80 -8.94
CA ILE A 945 -28.12 24.36 -8.12
C ILE A 945 -26.96 23.37 -8.13
N VAL A 946 -25.74 23.86 -8.30
CA VAL A 946 -24.49 23.07 -8.28
C VAL A 946 -23.51 23.72 -7.32
N THR A 947 -22.90 22.92 -6.46
CA THR A 947 -21.71 23.28 -5.70
C THR A 947 -20.68 22.17 -5.82
N ALA A 948 -19.43 22.55 -6.09
CA ALA A 948 -18.28 21.67 -6.14
C ALA A 948 -17.07 22.36 -5.49
N ASN A 949 -17.29 22.96 -4.30
CA ASN A 949 -16.34 23.81 -3.56
C ASN A 949 -15.93 25.12 -4.29
N ASN A 950 -16.60 25.44 -5.39
CA ASN A 950 -16.46 26.69 -6.14
C ASN A 950 -16.97 27.89 -5.33
N ALA A 951 -16.59 29.09 -5.78
CA ALA A 951 -16.99 30.35 -5.16
C ALA A 951 -18.52 30.42 -4.91
N VAL A 952 -18.90 30.76 -3.68
CA VAL A 952 -20.31 30.70 -3.29
C VAL A 952 -21.15 31.82 -3.87
N ALA A 953 -20.64 33.05 -3.85
CA ALA A 953 -21.39 34.23 -4.26
C ALA A 953 -20.69 34.95 -5.42
N GLY A 954 -21.47 35.65 -6.24
CA GLY A 954 -20.94 36.47 -7.34
C GLY A 954 -20.00 37.59 -6.86
N PRO A 955 -19.21 38.19 -7.78
CA PRO A 955 -18.10 39.11 -7.46
C PRO A 955 -18.49 40.48 -6.87
N GLY A 956 -19.75 40.67 -6.48
CA GLY A 956 -20.18 41.83 -5.71
C GLY A 956 -21.10 41.47 -4.55
N TYR A 957 -20.96 40.27 -4.00
CA TYR A 957 -21.53 40.00 -2.68
C TYR A 957 -20.99 41.05 -1.68
N PRO A 958 -21.83 41.68 -0.84
CA PRO A 958 -21.43 42.85 -0.04
C PRO A 958 -20.49 42.52 1.13
N HIS A 959 -20.18 41.24 1.33
CA HIS A 959 -19.34 40.75 2.41
C HIS A 959 -18.21 39.90 1.84
N PHE A 960 -17.02 40.02 2.41
CA PHE A 960 -15.91 39.12 2.08
C PHE A 960 -16.15 37.77 2.76
N LEU A 961 -16.08 36.69 1.97
CA LEU A 961 -16.34 35.31 2.42
C LEU A 961 -15.10 34.40 2.36
N GLY A 962 -13.96 34.95 1.92
CA GLY A 962 -12.71 34.21 1.71
C GLY A 962 -12.24 34.11 0.27
N ARG A 963 -11.09 33.46 0.10
CA ARG A 963 -10.40 33.26 -1.18
C ARG A 963 -10.10 31.78 -1.50
N TYR A 964 -10.31 30.87 -0.55
CA TYR A 964 -9.86 29.46 -0.60
C TYR A 964 -10.84 28.51 -1.34
N TRP A 965 -11.45 29.02 -2.41
CA TRP A 965 -12.40 28.28 -3.24
C TRP A 965 -11.67 27.39 -4.24
N GLU A 966 -12.22 26.23 -4.56
CA GLU A 966 -11.76 25.48 -5.73
C GLU A 966 -12.05 26.30 -7.01
N PRO A 967 -11.14 26.35 -8.01
CA PRO A 967 -11.29 27.26 -9.16
C PRO A 967 -12.54 27.06 -10.01
N GLY A 968 -13.26 25.93 -9.86
CA GLY A 968 -14.61 25.75 -10.41
C GLY A 968 -14.70 24.86 -11.65
N TYR A 969 -13.61 24.19 -12.04
CA TYR A 969 -13.60 23.24 -13.16
C TYR A 969 -14.69 22.16 -13.03
N ARG A 970 -14.76 21.48 -11.87
CA ARG A 970 -15.83 20.48 -11.57
C ARG A 970 -17.23 21.10 -11.60
N ALA A 971 -17.42 22.27 -10.99
CA ALA A 971 -18.71 22.96 -10.94
C ALA A 971 -19.23 23.33 -12.34
N GLN A 972 -18.34 23.81 -13.23
CA GLN A 972 -18.68 24.07 -14.62
C GLN A 972 -19.01 22.77 -15.35
N ARG A 973 -18.22 21.70 -15.19
CA ARG A 973 -18.48 20.42 -15.86
C ARG A 973 -19.82 19.81 -15.46
N ILE A 974 -20.17 19.83 -14.18
CA ILE A 974 -21.50 19.38 -13.70
C ILE A 974 -22.60 20.29 -14.28
N THR A 975 -22.38 21.61 -14.28
CA THR A 975 -23.31 22.58 -14.89
C THR A 975 -23.56 22.28 -16.36
N ASP A 976 -22.51 22.03 -17.14
CA ASP A 976 -22.59 21.68 -18.58
C ASP A 976 -23.38 20.39 -18.81
N LEU A 977 -23.31 19.42 -17.89
CA LEU A 977 -24.02 18.14 -17.97
C LEU A 977 -25.49 18.25 -17.55
N VAL A 978 -25.81 18.94 -16.45
CA VAL A 978 -27.21 19.14 -16.00
C VAL A 978 -27.97 20.19 -16.81
N ALA A 979 -27.25 21.04 -17.57
CA ALA A 979 -27.83 22.03 -18.47
C ALA A 979 -28.25 21.49 -19.85
N GLN A 980 -27.86 20.26 -20.20
CA GLN A 980 -28.16 19.68 -21.52
C GLN A 980 -29.68 19.52 -21.76
N PRO A 981 -30.17 19.65 -23.01
CA PRO A 981 -31.57 19.44 -23.33
C PRO A 981 -32.02 18.00 -23.01
N GLY A 982 -33.00 17.85 -22.14
CA GLY A 982 -33.54 16.56 -21.74
C GLY A 982 -34.23 16.62 -20.37
N LYS A 983 -34.65 15.46 -19.89
CA LYS A 983 -35.06 15.26 -18.49
C LYS A 983 -34.10 14.27 -17.83
N LEU A 984 -33.72 14.53 -16.60
CA LEU A 984 -32.80 13.73 -15.79
C LEU A 984 -33.58 12.73 -14.93
N ASP A 985 -33.03 11.54 -14.76
CA ASP A 985 -33.47 10.53 -13.79
C ASP A 985 -32.32 10.15 -12.86
N VAL A 986 -32.57 9.22 -11.93
CA VAL A 986 -31.55 8.72 -10.99
C VAL A 986 -30.30 8.21 -11.74
N ALA A 987 -30.48 7.44 -12.82
CA ALA A 987 -29.37 6.88 -13.59
C ALA A 987 -28.53 7.95 -14.32
N ALA A 988 -29.18 9.01 -14.83
CA ALA A 988 -28.49 10.15 -15.42
C ALA A 988 -27.63 10.89 -14.37
N MET A 989 -28.13 11.07 -13.15
CA MET A 989 -27.39 11.71 -12.06
C MET A 989 -26.19 10.86 -11.64
N GLN A 990 -26.36 9.53 -11.51
CA GLN A 990 -25.25 8.60 -11.26
C GLN A 990 -24.19 8.64 -12.37
N LYS A 991 -24.61 8.72 -13.63
CA LYS A 991 -23.68 8.85 -14.77
C LYS A 991 -22.85 10.15 -14.71
N ILE A 992 -23.41 11.24 -14.18
CA ILE A 992 -22.67 12.49 -13.97
C ILE A 992 -21.62 12.32 -12.87
N GLN A 993 -21.92 11.60 -11.77
CA GLN A 993 -20.93 11.26 -10.71
C GLN A 993 -19.73 10.42 -11.21
N LEU A 994 -19.83 9.84 -12.42
CA LEU A 994 -18.82 8.99 -13.05
C LEU A 994 -18.16 9.66 -14.27
N ASP A 995 -18.34 10.97 -14.46
CA ASP A 995 -17.73 11.70 -15.57
C ASP A 995 -16.24 11.96 -15.29
N THR A 996 -15.38 11.24 -16.03
CA THR A 996 -13.90 11.27 -15.88
C THR A 996 -13.21 12.32 -16.76
N PHE A 997 -13.95 13.29 -17.29
CA PHE A 997 -13.44 14.28 -18.25
C PHE A 997 -12.34 15.17 -17.64
N ASN A 998 -11.17 15.22 -18.28
CA ASN A 998 -10.08 16.09 -17.87
C ASN A 998 -10.37 17.54 -18.29
N THR A 999 -10.65 18.39 -17.31
CA THR A 999 -11.06 19.78 -17.51
C THR A 999 -9.93 20.74 -17.90
N ASN A 1000 -8.65 20.33 -17.79
CA ASN A 1000 -7.46 21.07 -18.22
C ASN A 1000 -6.96 20.68 -19.62
N ALA A 1001 -7.18 19.43 -20.03
CA ALA A 1001 -6.75 18.94 -21.34
C ALA A 1001 -7.23 19.81 -22.54
N PRO A 1002 -8.47 20.37 -22.56
CA PRO A 1002 -8.89 21.32 -23.61
C PRO A 1002 -8.00 22.56 -23.74
N ASP A 1003 -7.45 23.08 -22.64
CA ASP A 1003 -6.59 24.27 -22.64
C ASP A 1003 -5.14 23.91 -23.00
N LEU A 1004 -4.63 22.78 -22.49
CA LEU A 1004 -3.21 22.42 -22.60
C LEU A 1004 -2.86 21.62 -23.87
N VAL A 1005 -3.70 20.67 -24.29
CA VAL A 1005 -3.43 19.80 -25.47
C VAL A 1005 -3.19 20.59 -26.77
N PRO A 1006 -3.90 21.71 -27.07
CA PRO A 1006 -3.60 22.52 -28.25
C PRO A 1006 -2.19 23.11 -28.28
N TYR A 1007 -1.55 23.34 -27.13
CA TYR A 1007 -0.15 23.77 -27.07
C TYR A 1007 0.79 22.57 -27.21
N LEU A 1008 0.51 21.46 -26.51
CA LEU A 1008 1.28 20.23 -26.61
C LEU A 1008 1.37 19.70 -28.05
N LEU A 1009 0.31 19.82 -28.85
CA LEU A 1009 0.29 19.36 -30.25
C LEU A 1009 1.04 20.27 -31.24
N ARG A 1010 1.40 21.51 -30.87
CA ARG A 1010 2.15 22.46 -31.73
C ARG A 1010 3.66 22.27 -31.63
N VAL A 1011 4.15 21.80 -30.49
CA VAL A 1011 5.58 21.61 -30.22
C VAL A 1011 6.08 20.32 -30.87
N ASP A 1012 7.25 20.31 -31.51
CA ASP A 1012 7.85 19.06 -31.99
C ASP A 1012 8.36 18.21 -30.81
N ALA A 1013 7.68 17.10 -30.54
CA ALA A 1013 8.04 16.15 -29.48
C ALA A 1013 9.30 15.31 -29.81
N GLY A 1014 9.80 15.30 -31.05
CA GLY A 1014 10.96 14.52 -31.45
C GLY A 1014 10.77 13.01 -31.21
N THR A 1015 11.59 12.42 -30.34
CA THR A 1015 11.55 10.98 -29.98
C THR A 1015 10.28 10.53 -29.23
N ALA A 1016 9.45 11.48 -28.81
CA ALA A 1016 8.14 11.25 -28.18
C ALA A 1016 6.95 11.44 -29.14
N ARG A 1017 7.18 11.66 -30.45
CA ARG A 1017 6.11 11.89 -31.45
C ARG A 1017 5.01 10.83 -31.43
N GLN A 1018 5.35 9.53 -31.40
CA GLN A 1018 4.36 8.45 -31.33
C GLN A 1018 3.45 8.52 -30.09
N ALA A 1019 3.96 9.01 -28.95
CA ALA A 1019 3.16 9.21 -27.74
C ALA A 1019 2.34 10.52 -27.82
N GLN A 1020 2.91 11.60 -28.37
CA GLN A 1020 2.20 12.84 -28.68
C GLN A 1020 1.01 12.60 -29.63
N ASP A 1021 1.14 11.67 -30.57
CA ASP A 1021 0.10 11.33 -31.53
C ASP A 1021 -1.17 10.77 -30.85
N LEU A 1022 -1.06 10.15 -29.65
CA LEU A 1022 -2.21 9.73 -28.83
C LEU A 1022 -3.15 10.89 -28.47
N LEU A 1023 -2.60 12.09 -28.29
CA LEU A 1023 -3.37 13.27 -27.89
C LEU A 1023 -4.25 13.83 -29.04
N ARG A 1024 -4.11 13.33 -30.28
CA ARG A 1024 -4.95 13.75 -31.40
C ARG A 1024 -6.25 12.95 -31.45
N GLY A 1025 -7.37 13.66 -31.33
CA GLY A 1025 -8.70 13.03 -31.34
C GLY A 1025 -9.10 12.38 -30.02
N TRP A 1026 -8.30 12.53 -28.96
CA TRP A 1026 -8.71 12.20 -27.60
C TRP A 1026 -9.89 13.08 -27.19
N ASP A 1027 -10.92 12.47 -26.59
CA ASP A 1027 -12.13 13.13 -26.08
C ASP A 1027 -11.96 13.73 -24.68
N PHE A 1028 -10.73 13.74 -24.17
CA PHE A 1028 -10.34 14.15 -22.83
C PHE A 1028 -10.88 13.28 -21.68
N SER A 1029 -11.52 12.13 -21.97
CA SER A 1029 -11.96 11.19 -20.93
C SER A 1029 -10.80 10.37 -20.33
N GLN A 1030 -10.92 10.00 -19.06
CA GLN A 1030 -9.89 9.28 -18.31
C GLN A 1030 -10.40 7.96 -17.69
N PRO A 1031 -11.04 7.05 -18.45
CA PRO A 1031 -11.31 5.71 -17.94
C PRO A 1031 -10.01 4.91 -17.73
N VAL A 1032 -10.09 3.85 -16.93
CA VAL A 1032 -8.98 2.92 -16.59
C VAL A 1032 -8.08 2.60 -17.80
N GLY A 1033 -8.67 2.24 -18.95
CA GLY A 1033 -7.94 1.84 -20.16
C GLY A 1033 -7.38 2.96 -21.04
N SER A 1034 -7.39 4.23 -20.61
CA SER A 1034 -7.06 5.36 -21.50
C SER A 1034 -5.56 5.63 -21.63
N ALA A 1035 -4.97 5.18 -22.74
CA ALA A 1035 -3.61 5.53 -23.17
C ALA A 1035 -3.33 7.04 -23.28
N PRO A 1036 -4.18 7.87 -23.94
CA PRO A 1036 -3.94 9.30 -23.99
C PRO A 1036 -4.05 9.98 -22.62
N ALA A 1037 -4.91 9.48 -21.70
CA ALA A 1037 -4.94 9.98 -20.33
C ALA A 1037 -3.66 9.64 -19.55
N ALA A 1038 -3.17 8.40 -19.66
CA ALA A 1038 -1.90 8.00 -19.04
C ALA A 1038 -0.75 8.91 -19.50
N TYR A 1039 -0.65 9.15 -20.81
CA TYR A 1039 0.37 10.06 -21.35
C TYR A 1039 0.14 11.52 -20.93
N PHE A 1040 -1.09 12.03 -21.01
CA PHE A 1040 -1.40 13.41 -20.61
C PHE A 1040 -1.05 13.67 -19.13
N ASN A 1041 -1.40 12.78 -18.21
CA ASN A 1041 -1.10 12.95 -16.79
C ASN A 1041 0.41 12.82 -16.51
N ALA A 1042 1.14 11.96 -17.23
CA ALA A 1042 2.60 11.92 -17.15
C ALA A 1042 3.26 13.20 -17.71
N VAL A 1043 2.69 13.80 -18.77
CA VAL A 1043 3.12 15.11 -19.31
C VAL A 1043 2.81 16.22 -18.31
N TRP A 1044 1.62 16.25 -17.72
CA TRP A 1044 1.21 17.22 -16.70
C TRP A 1044 2.17 17.19 -15.50
N ARG A 1045 2.44 16.01 -14.97
CA ARG A 1045 3.41 15.80 -13.89
C ARG A 1045 4.80 16.32 -14.24
N ASN A 1046 5.31 15.99 -15.43
CA ASN A 1046 6.64 16.44 -15.85
C ASN A 1046 6.66 17.93 -16.20
N LEU A 1047 5.55 18.52 -16.65
CA LEU A 1047 5.40 19.96 -16.89
C LEU A 1047 5.52 20.74 -15.59
N LEU A 1048 4.77 20.37 -14.54
CA LEU A 1048 4.87 20.99 -13.22
C LEU A 1048 6.30 20.85 -12.65
N ARG A 1049 6.84 19.63 -12.68
CA ARG A 1049 8.21 19.36 -12.24
C ARG A 1049 9.22 20.27 -12.93
N LEU A 1050 9.16 20.41 -14.26
CA LEU A 1050 10.14 21.16 -15.06
C LEU A 1050 9.97 22.67 -14.98
N THR A 1051 8.76 23.17 -14.77
CA THR A 1051 8.47 24.61 -14.65
C THR A 1051 8.90 25.14 -13.27
N PHE A 1052 8.65 24.35 -12.22
CA PHE A 1052 8.74 24.84 -10.83
C PHE A 1052 9.94 24.22 -10.07
N THR A 1053 11.10 24.04 -10.73
CA THR A 1053 12.25 23.26 -10.21
C THR A 1053 13.08 23.88 -9.10
N ASP A 1054 13.43 25.18 -9.15
CA ASP A 1054 14.68 25.62 -8.50
C ASP A 1054 14.51 26.60 -7.35
N ASP A 1055 13.91 27.77 -7.56
CA ASP A 1055 13.70 28.72 -6.47
C ASP A 1055 12.52 28.31 -5.58
N LEU A 1056 11.58 27.52 -6.12
CA LEU A 1056 10.53 26.85 -5.35
C LEU A 1056 11.04 25.60 -4.62
N ALA A 1057 11.89 24.74 -5.20
CA ALA A 1057 12.37 23.53 -4.49
C ALA A 1057 13.46 23.80 -3.43
N LYS A 1058 14.07 25.00 -3.42
CA LYS A 1058 14.85 25.51 -2.28
C LYS A 1058 13.95 25.86 -1.08
N THR A 1059 12.65 25.99 -1.28
CA THR A 1059 11.67 26.06 -0.19
C THR A 1059 11.12 24.67 0.14
N PRO A 1060 10.67 24.44 1.38
CA PRO A 1060 9.86 23.26 1.71
C PRO A 1060 8.47 23.22 1.05
N ALA A 1061 8.12 24.17 0.15
CA ALA A 1061 6.90 24.14 -0.67
C ALA A 1061 6.93 23.04 -1.75
N LYS A 1062 7.73 21.98 -1.57
CA LYS A 1062 7.65 20.74 -2.34
C LYS A 1062 6.24 20.12 -2.31
N ALA A 1063 5.47 20.43 -1.26
CA ALA A 1063 4.07 20.08 -1.08
C ALA A 1063 3.08 20.92 -1.91
N THR A 1064 3.52 21.93 -2.69
CA THR A 1064 2.56 22.73 -3.46
C THR A 1064 2.21 22.12 -4.80
N GLN A 1065 3.11 21.39 -5.49
CA GLN A 1065 2.91 20.87 -6.86
C GLN A 1065 1.95 19.66 -6.97
N SER A 1066 0.86 19.66 -6.20
CA SER A 1066 -0.20 18.65 -6.21
C SER A 1066 -0.76 18.39 -7.61
N GLY A 1067 -0.85 19.44 -8.42
CA GLY A 1067 -1.38 19.39 -9.78
C GLY A 1067 -2.90 19.42 -9.89
N GLY A 1068 -3.61 19.78 -8.81
CA GLY A 1068 -5.07 20.03 -8.79
C GLY A 1068 -5.48 21.37 -9.44
N GLY A 1069 -6.73 21.80 -9.22
CA GLY A 1069 -7.36 22.92 -9.92
C GLY A 1069 -6.61 24.24 -9.89
N ARG A 1070 -5.95 24.59 -8.78
CA ARG A 1070 -5.10 25.80 -8.69
C ARG A 1070 -3.98 25.77 -9.74
N TRP A 1071 -3.33 24.62 -9.93
CA TRP A 1071 -2.26 24.47 -10.92
C TRP A 1071 -2.78 24.48 -12.35
N PHE A 1072 -3.97 23.92 -12.58
CA PHE A 1072 -4.65 24.05 -13.87
C PHE A 1072 -4.80 25.54 -14.22
N ASP A 1073 -5.23 26.37 -13.26
CA ASP A 1073 -5.37 27.81 -13.48
C ASP A 1073 -4.03 28.57 -13.61
N ILE A 1074 -3.05 28.29 -12.75
CA ILE A 1074 -1.69 28.88 -12.84
C ILE A 1074 -1.10 28.62 -14.23
N VAL A 1075 -1.02 27.35 -14.65
CA VAL A 1075 -0.40 26.97 -15.92
C VAL A 1075 -1.20 27.52 -17.09
N ARG A 1076 -2.55 27.49 -17.05
CA ARG A 1076 -3.40 28.10 -18.08
C ARG A 1076 -3.08 29.58 -18.29
N ARG A 1077 -2.96 30.36 -17.21
CA ARG A 1077 -2.62 31.80 -17.29
C ARG A 1077 -1.21 31.99 -17.87
N MET A 1078 -0.26 31.12 -17.52
CA MET A 1078 1.11 31.13 -18.07
C MET A 1078 1.20 30.70 -19.55
N LEU A 1079 0.32 29.82 -20.05
CA LEU A 1079 0.37 29.35 -21.45
C LEU A 1079 0.26 30.49 -22.47
N ALA A 1080 -0.45 31.56 -22.14
CA ALA A 1080 -0.58 32.75 -22.97
C ALA A 1080 0.71 33.60 -23.06
N ASN A 1081 1.61 33.48 -22.07
CA ASN A 1081 2.87 34.24 -21.98
C ASN A 1081 4.07 33.30 -22.19
N PRO A 1082 4.60 33.17 -23.43
CA PRO A 1082 5.69 32.23 -23.72
C PRO A 1082 7.02 32.57 -23.03
N ASP A 1083 7.19 33.84 -22.65
CA ASP A 1083 8.39 34.41 -22.02
C ASP A 1083 8.23 34.62 -20.50
N ASP A 1084 7.17 34.06 -19.88
CA ASP A 1084 6.97 34.13 -18.43
C ASP A 1084 8.23 33.64 -17.68
N PRO A 1085 8.76 34.41 -16.70
CA PRO A 1085 9.96 34.02 -15.97
C PRO A 1085 9.88 32.64 -15.32
N LEU A 1086 8.69 32.16 -14.97
CA LEU A 1086 8.48 30.84 -14.37
C LEU A 1086 8.71 29.68 -15.37
N TRP A 1087 8.76 29.92 -16.68
CA TRP A 1087 9.17 28.89 -17.66
C TRP A 1087 10.69 28.64 -17.67
N ARG A 1088 11.50 29.46 -17.00
CA ARG A 1088 12.97 29.37 -17.07
C ARG A 1088 13.50 28.38 -16.03
N ASN A 1089 14.05 27.28 -16.52
CA ASN A 1089 14.71 26.27 -15.71
C ASN A 1089 16.17 26.13 -16.17
N THR A 1090 17.06 26.76 -15.42
CA THR A 1090 18.49 26.84 -15.74
C THR A 1090 19.32 25.69 -15.17
N THR A 1091 18.79 24.90 -14.22
CA THR A 1091 19.50 23.75 -13.64
C THR A 1091 19.26 22.45 -14.40
N ASP A 1092 18.15 22.33 -15.14
CA ASP A 1092 17.98 21.23 -16.08
C ASP A 1092 19.12 21.28 -17.12
N PRO A 1093 19.81 20.15 -17.41
CA PRO A 1093 20.92 20.11 -18.35
C PRO A 1093 20.60 20.57 -19.79
N ARG A 1094 19.31 20.72 -20.13
CA ARG A 1094 18.83 21.26 -21.41
C ARG A 1094 18.76 22.80 -21.42
N HIS A 1095 18.91 23.46 -20.27
CA HIS A 1095 18.77 24.91 -20.07
C HIS A 1095 17.47 25.47 -20.68
N LEU A 1096 16.33 25.03 -20.14
CA LEU A 1096 15.00 25.35 -20.67
C LEU A 1096 14.70 26.84 -20.47
N SER A 1097 14.40 27.55 -21.56
CA SER A 1097 14.38 29.01 -21.57
C SER A 1097 13.03 29.64 -21.91
N THR A 1098 12.14 28.87 -22.54
CA THR A 1098 10.82 29.29 -23.03
C THR A 1098 9.75 28.25 -22.69
N ARG A 1099 8.47 28.65 -22.73
CA ARG A 1099 7.32 27.72 -22.64
C ARG A 1099 7.49 26.49 -23.54
N ASP A 1100 7.85 26.69 -24.81
CA ASP A 1100 7.87 25.61 -25.80
C ASP A 1100 9.04 24.64 -25.58
N ASP A 1101 10.14 25.09 -24.95
CA ASP A 1101 11.22 24.21 -24.49
C ASP A 1101 10.76 23.32 -23.33
N VAL A 1102 10.05 23.89 -22.36
CA VAL A 1102 9.50 23.15 -21.22
C VAL A 1102 8.43 22.15 -21.67
N LEU A 1103 7.50 22.55 -22.54
CA LEU A 1103 6.49 21.64 -23.11
C LEU A 1103 7.15 20.48 -23.89
N ARG A 1104 8.20 20.76 -24.67
CA ARG A 1104 8.98 19.73 -25.38
C ARG A 1104 9.64 18.75 -24.42
N ALA A 1105 10.29 19.27 -23.39
CA ALA A 1105 10.96 18.48 -22.36
C ALA A 1105 9.96 17.63 -21.57
N ALA A 1106 8.78 18.16 -21.24
CA ALA A 1106 7.72 17.43 -20.55
C ALA A 1106 7.17 16.26 -21.39
N LEU A 1107 6.89 16.48 -22.68
CA LEU A 1107 6.50 15.43 -23.63
C LEU A 1107 7.54 14.29 -23.70
N GLN A 1108 8.83 14.65 -23.77
CA GLN A 1108 9.92 13.68 -23.88
C GLN A 1108 10.19 12.92 -22.58
N ASP A 1109 10.17 13.60 -21.43
CA ASP A 1109 10.39 12.98 -20.14
C ASP A 1109 9.21 12.07 -19.75
N ALA A 1110 7.96 12.48 -20.04
CA ALA A 1110 6.77 11.64 -19.85
C ALA A 1110 6.82 10.37 -20.71
N ALA A 1111 7.17 10.47 -22.00
CA ALA A 1111 7.29 9.30 -22.86
C ALA A 1111 8.41 8.35 -22.37
N ARG A 1112 9.53 8.89 -21.87
CA ARG A 1112 10.61 8.09 -21.28
C ARG A 1112 10.15 7.40 -19.99
N GLU A 1113 9.42 8.10 -19.14
CA GLU A 1113 8.85 7.58 -17.89
C GLU A 1113 7.88 6.43 -18.16
N LEU A 1114 6.93 6.59 -19.09
CA LEU A 1114 5.95 5.56 -19.40
C LEU A 1114 6.54 4.38 -20.17
N ARG A 1115 7.53 4.56 -21.05
CA ARG A 1115 8.30 3.43 -21.61
C ARG A 1115 9.00 2.62 -20.52
N GLY A 1116 9.58 3.30 -19.53
CA GLY A 1116 10.18 2.69 -18.35
C GLY A 1116 9.20 1.90 -17.48
N ARG A 1117 7.98 2.40 -17.29
CA ARG A 1117 6.94 1.76 -16.46
C ARG A 1117 6.11 0.72 -17.24
N LEU A 1118 5.39 1.14 -18.27
CA LEU A 1118 4.29 0.41 -18.90
C LEU A 1118 4.68 -0.37 -20.17
N GLY A 1119 5.71 0.07 -20.91
CA GLY A 1119 6.18 -0.62 -22.12
C GLY A 1119 6.48 0.32 -23.28
N ASP A 1120 7.17 -0.18 -24.30
CA ASP A 1120 7.69 0.69 -25.38
C ASP A 1120 6.61 1.21 -26.35
N ASP A 1121 5.48 0.51 -26.47
CA ASP A 1121 4.33 0.91 -27.30
C ASP A 1121 3.39 1.86 -26.54
N PRO A 1122 3.24 3.13 -26.97
CA PRO A 1122 2.31 4.07 -26.33
C PRO A 1122 0.84 3.66 -26.41
N ALA A 1123 0.44 2.84 -27.39
CA ALA A 1123 -0.94 2.41 -27.53
C ALA A 1123 -1.37 1.38 -26.48
N SER A 1124 -0.41 0.73 -25.80
CA SER A 1124 -0.68 -0.27 -24.75
C SER A 1124 -0.63 0.31 -23.32
N TRP A 1125 -0.47 1.62 -23.16
CA TRP A 1125 -0.49 2.27 -21.86
C TRP A 1125 -1.93 2.39 -21.34
N HIS A 1126 -2.17 2.14 -20.06
CA HIS A 1126 -3.47 2.37 -19.43
C HIS A 1126 -3.33 3.32 -18.25
N TRP A 1127 -4.34 4.16 -18.04
CA TRP A 1127 -4.34 5.11 -16.93
C TRP A 1127 -4.37 4.40 -15.57
N GLY A 1128 -5.21 3.38 -15.42
CA GLY A 1128 -5.34 2.61 -14.18
C GLY A 1128 -4.19 1.64 -13.86
N ASP A 1129 -3.19 1.52 -14.75
CA ASP A 1129 -1.90 0.86 -14.42
C ASP A 1129 -0.97 1.82 -13.65
N LEU A 1130 -1.26 3.13 -13.67
CA LEU A 1130 -0.61 4.17 -12.87
C LEU A 1130 -1.51 4.62 -11.72
N HIS A 1131 -2.80 4.81 -12.01
CA HIS A 1131 -3.76 5.44 -11.12
C HIS A 1131 -4.56 4.38 -10.35
N GLN A 1132 -4.09 4.11 -9.13
CA GLN A 1132 -4.59 3.02 -8.31
C GLN A 1132 -5.01 3.51 -6.92
N VAL A 1133 -6.13 2.99 -6.44
CA VAL A 1133 -6.67 3.24 -5.10
C VAL A 1133 -6.35 2.08 -4.17
N THR A 1134 -5.98 2.36 -2.92
CA THR A 1134 -5.82 1.35 -1.86
C THR A 1134 -6.57 1.83 -0.63
N PHE A 1135 -7.55 1.06 -0.17
CA PHE A 1135 -8.32 1.37 1.04
C PHE A 1135 -7.52 0.89 2.25
N LYS A 1136 -6.90 1.82 2.96
CA LYS A 1136 -5.99 1.48 4.07
C LYS A 1136 -6.76 1.55 5.39
N ASN A 1137 -6.57 0.57 6.27
CA ASN A 1137 -6.97 0.73 7.65
C ASN A 1137 -6.12 1.84 8.28
N GLN A 1138 -6.86 2.81 8.80
CA GLN A 1138 -6.38 4.11 9.22
C GLN A 1138 -5.40 4.05 10.40
N THR A 1139 -5.40 2.96 11.19
CA THR A 1139 -4.48 2.80 12.32
C THR A 1139 -3.34 1.83 12.04
N LEU A 1140 -3.62 0.52 12.04
CA LEU A 1140 -2.61 -0.54 11.93
C LEU A 1140 -2.31 -0.92 10.47
N GLY A 1141 -3.11 -0.42 9.53
CA GLY A 1141 -2.91 -0.58 8.09
C GLY A 1141 -1.92 0.40 7.47
N THR A 1142 -1.65 1.54 8.11
CA THR A 1142 -0.66 2.55 7.65
C THR A 1142 0.73 2.35 8.25
N GLY A 1143 0.84 1.66 9.39
CA GLY A 1143 2.11 1.33 10.04
C GLY A 1143 1.99 0.11 10.94
N GLY A 1144 2.88 -0.87 10.76
CA GLY A 1144 2.87 -2.14 11.49
C GLY A 1144 3.49 -3.27 10.68
N PRO A 1145 3.50 -4.52 11.19
CA PRO A 1145 3.95 -5.68 10.42
C PRO A 1145 3.12 -5.88 9.15
N ALA A 1146 3.77 -6.23 8.03
CA ALA A 1146 3.10 -6.49 6.75
C ALA A 1146 1.91 -7.48 6.83
N PRO A 1147 1.91 -8.53 7.67
CA PRO A 1147 0.74 -9.37 7.90
C PRO A 1147 -0.51 -8.64 8.40
N VAL A 1148 -0.34 -7.64 9.27
CA VAL A 1148 -1.45 -6.84 9.81
C VAL A 1148 -1.95 -5.89 8.74
N GLN A 1149 -1.05 -5.25 8.00
CA GLN A 1149 -1.44 -4.41 6.85
C GLN A 1149 -2.18 -5.22 5.77
N TRP A 1150 -1.76 -6.44 5.48
CA TRP A 1150 -2.44 -7.33 4.53
C TRP A 1150 -3.83 -7.80 5.01
N LEU A 1151 -4.03 -7.95 6.32
CA LEU A 1151 -5.33 -8.31 6.89
C LEU A 1151 -6.34 -7.14 6.91
N LEU A 1152 -5.84 -5.90 6.94
CA LEU A 1152 -6.63 -4.70 7.18
C LEU A 1152 -6.72 -3.73 5.99
N ASN A 1153 -5.97 -3.95 4.91
CA ASN A 1153 -5.97 -3.07 3.73
C ASN A 1153 -6.53 -3.82 2.51
N GLU A 1154 -7.33 -3.12 1.71
CA GLU A 1154 -7.90 -3.64 0.46
C GLU A 1154 -7.30 -2.92 -0.77
N GLY A 1155 -7.04 -3.68 -1.84
CA GLY A 1155 -6.40 -3.21 -3.08
C GLY A 1155 -4.90 -3.50 -3.16
N PRO A 1156 -4.14 -2.83 -4.05
CA PRO A 1156 -4.59 -1.73 -4.92
C PRO A 1156 -5.58 -2.16 -6.02
N TYR A 1157 -6.42 -1.21 -6.45
CA TYR A 1157 -7.35 -1.37 -7.58
C TYR A 1157 -7.18 -0.22 -8.59
N SER A 1158 -7.25 -0.53 -9.88
CA SER A 1158 -7.23 0.46 -10.96
C SER A 1158 -8.48 1.34 -10.98
N THR A 1159 -8.31 2.65 -11.13
CA THR A 1159 -9.41 3.62 -11.24
C THR A 1159 -9.29 4.51 -12.48
N GLY A 1160 -10.42 5.01 -12.97
CA GLY A 1160 -10.46 6.17 -13.87
C GLY A 1160 -10.46 7.47 -13.07
N GLY A 1161 -10.67 8.61 -13.74
CA GLY A 1161 -10.85 9.92 -13.11
C GLY A 1161 -9.58 10.75 -12.95
N SER A 1162 -9.69 11.88 -12.25
CA SER A 1162 -8.59 12.78 -11.85
C SER A 1162 -9.08 13.85 -10.86
N SER A 1163 -8.19 14.59 -10.20
CA SER A 1163 -8.52 15.61 -9.17
C SER A 1163 -9.61 16.63 -9.54
N GLU A 1164 -9.74 17.03 -10.82
CA GLU A 1164 -10.75 17.99 -11.30
C GLU A 1164 -11.75 17.41 -12.33
N ALA A 1165 -11.86 16.08 -12.37
CA ALA A 1165 -13.01 15.41 -13.01
C ALA A 1165 -14.21 15.42 -12.06
N VAL A 1166 -15.42 15.10 -12.54
CA VAL A 1166 -16.58 14.96 -11.62
C VAL A 1166 -16.38 13.73 -10.73
N ASP A 1167 -15.94 12.62 -11.35
CA ASP A 1167 -15.40 11.45 -10.64
C ASP A 1167 -13.98 11.76 -10.16
N ALA A 1168 -13.89 12.49 -9.03
CA ALA A 1168 -12.66 13.12 -8.58
C ALA A 1168 -11.77 12.16 -7.79
N THR A 1169 -11.10 11.26 -8.50
CA THR A 1169 -9.99 10.48 -7.98
C THR A 1169 -8.71 11.33 -7.98
N SER A 1170 -8.54 12.15 -6.93
CA SER A 1170 -7.37 13.02 -6.80
C SER A 1170 -6.08 12.23 -6.63
N TRP A 1171 -4.99 12.78 -7.14
CA TRP A 1171 -3.62 12.31 -6.98
C TRP A 1171 -2.67 13.51 -6.82
N ASP A 1172 -1.46 13.29 -6.31
CA ASP A 1172 -0.45 14.34 -6.11
C ASP A 1172 0.72 14.15 -7.09
N ALA A 1173 0.77 14.99 -8.12
CA ALA A 1173 1.79 14.95 -9.17
C ALA A 1173 3.23 15.09 -8.63
N GLY A 1174 3.45 15.78 -7.51
CA GLY A 1174 4.74 15.86 -6.83
C GLY A 1174 5.22 14.51 -6.31
N THR A 1175 4.31 13.61 -5.92
CA THR A 1175 4.66 12.31 -5.28
C THR A 1175 4.55 11.11 -6.24
N GLY A 1176 3.42 10.92 -6.92
CA GLY A 1176 3.11 9.70 -7.67
C GLY A 1176 1.68 9.71 -8.23
N TYR A 1177 1.29 8.64 -8.93
CA TYR A 1177 -0.04 8.55 -9.58
C TYR A 1177 -1.12 7.88 -8.71
N ASP A 1178 -0.73 7.33 -7.54
CA ASP A 1178 -1.64 6.72 -6.59
C ASP A 1178 -2.75 7.69 -6.17
N VAL A 1179 -3.96 7.17 -6.02
CA VAL A 1179 -5.14 7.96 -5.65
C VAL A 1179 -5.02 8.34 -4.16
N THR A 1180 -5.16 9.63 -3.86
CA THR A 1180 -5.09 10.21 -2.51
C THR A 1180 -6.46 10.60 -1.95
N MET A 1181 -7.42 10.96 -2.81
CA MET A 1181 -8.80 11.33 -2.48
C MET A 1181 -9.76 10.74 -3.52
N ALA A 1182 -10.97 10.35 -3.14
CA ALA A 1182 -11.99 9.87 -4.07
C ALA A 1182 -13.40 10.06 -3.49
N PRO A 1183 -14.48 9.92 -4.27
CA PRO A 1183 -15.86 9.88 -3.76
C PRO A 1183 -16.05 8.87 -2.62
N SER A 1184 -15.99 9.33 -1.37
CA SER A 1184 -15.97 8.48 -0.17
C SER A 1184 -17.32 7.84 0.14
N MET A 1185 -18.38 8.50 -0.29
CA MET A 1185 -19.69 7.94 -0.54
C MET A 1185 -20.24 8.55 -1.83
N ARG A 1186 -21.28 7.95 -2.40
CA ARG A 1186 -22.12 8.60 -3.43
C ARG A 1186 -23.59 8.39 -3.06
N MET A 1187 -24.42 9.41 -3.26
CA MET A 1187 -25.87 9.27 -3.22
C MET A 1187 -26.60 10.03 -4.32
N VAL A 1188 -27.78 9.52 -4.65
CA VAL A 1188 -28.81 10.15 -5.48
C VAL A 1188 -30.18 9.87 -4.85
N VAL A 1189 -30.89 10.92 -4.43
CA VAL A 1189 -32.21 10.85 -3.79
C VAL A 1189 -33.29 11.35 -4.75
N ASP A 1190 -34.33 10.55 -4.98
CA ASP A 1190 -35.50 10.91 -5.80
C ASP A 1190 -36.72 11.18 -4.91
N LEU A 1191 -37.22 12.42 -4.92
CA LEU A 1191 -38.33 12.80 -4.03
C LEU A 1191 -39.71 12.36 -4.51
N ALA A 1192 -39.81 11.79 -5.71
CA ALA A 1192 -41.00 11.05 -6.14
C ALA A 1192 -41.05 9.63 -5.56
N ASP A 1193 -39.90 8.97 -5.40
CA ASP A 1193 -39.79 7.59 -4.92
C ASP A 1193 -38.54 7.42 -4.05
N LEU A 1194 -38.71 7.58 -2.73
CA LEU A 1194 -37.61 7.43 -1.78
C LEU A 1194 -37.00 6.02 -1.80
N ASP A 1195 -37.82 4.97 -1.98
CA ASP A 1195 -37.33 3.58 -2.14
C ASP A 1195 -36.56 3.37 -3.47
N GLY A 1196 -36.81 4.24 -4.45
CA GLY A 1196 -36.09 4.33 -5.72
C GLY A 1196 -34.70 4.96 -5.61
N SER A 1197 -34.37 5.60 -4.48
CA SER A 1197 -33.09 6.28 -4.24
C SER A 1197 -31.89 5.32 -4.22
N ARG A 1198 -30.69 5.89 -4.34
CA ARG A 1198 -29.42 5.16 -4.48
C ARG A 1198 -28.35 5.73 -3.58
N TRP A 1199 -27.54 4.85 -3.00
CA TRP A 1199 -26.43 5.18 -2.13
C TRP A 1199 -25.34 4.10 -2.15
N ILE A 1200 -24.11 4.47 -1.80
CA ILE A 1200 -22.98 3.56 -1.64
C ILE A 1200 -21.87 4.17 -0.77
N ASN A 1201 -21.20 3.33 0.00
CA ASN A 1201 -19.95 3.63 0.71
C ASN A 1201 -18.74 3.06 -0.05
N GLN A 1202 -17.56 3.66 0.08
CA GLN A 1202 -16.36 3.18 -0.61
C GLN A 1202 -15.83 1.82 -0.08
N SER A 1203 -16.20 1.47 1.15
CA SER A 1203 -15.99 0.17 1.80
C SER A 1203 -17.33 -0.47 2.18
N GLY A 1204 -17.31 -1.53 3.00
CA GLY A 1204 -18.50 -2.01 3.70
C GLY A 1204 -18.81 -1.24 4.99
N GLU A 1205 -19.83 -1.72 5.71
CA GLU A 1205 -20.38 -1.10 6.93
C GLU A 1205 -19.65 -1.48 8.23
N SER A 1206 -18.96 -2.62 8.24
CA SER A 1206 -18.27 -3.15 9.43
C SER A 1206 -16.86 -2.57 9.58
N GLY A 1207 -16.48 -2.23 10.81
CA GLY A 1207 -15.09 -1.94 11.17
C GLY A 1207 -14.27 -3.21 11.47
N HIS A 1208 -14.94 -4.34 11.73
CA HIS A 1208 -14.27 -5.62 12.01
C HIS A 1208 -13.66 -6.22 10.74
N ALA A 1209 -12.33 -6.33 10.75
CA ALA A 1209 -11.58 -6.93 9.66
C ALA A 1209 -12.03 -8.35 9.33
N THR A 1210 -12.09 -8.67 8.03
CA THR A 1210 -12.59 -9.96 7.49
C THR A 1210 -14.08 -10.28 7.74
N ALA A 1211 -14.86 -9.37 8.33
CA ALA A 1211 -16.31 -9.50 8.28
C ALA A 1211 -16.79 -9.41 6.82
N ASP A 1212 -17.82 -10.17 6.46
CA ASP A 1212 -18.36 -10.18 5.08
C ASP A 1212 -18.73 -8.77 4.58
N THR A 1213 -19.11 -7.87 5.51
CA THR A 1213 -19.48 -6.47 5.24
C THR A 1213 -18.38 -5.47 5.59
N TYR A 1214 -17.09 -5.86 5.51
CA TYR A 1214 -15.95 -4.95 5.70
C TYR A 1214 -15.62 -4.14 4.42
N ALA A 1215 -15.75 -4.79 3.25
CA ALA A 1215 -15.40 -4.23 1.93
C ALA A 1215 -16.38 -4.66 0.81
N ASP A 1216 -17.58 -5.13 1.16
CA ASP A 1216 -18.55 -5.68 0.20
C ASP A 1216 -18.99 -4.68 -0.88
N GLN A 1217 -19.09 -3.40 -0.53
CA GLN A 1217 -19.50 -2.36 -1.48
C GLN A 1217 -18.35 -1.88 -2.38
N THR A 1218 -17.07 -2.11 -2.02
CA THR A 1218 -15.91 -1.60 -2.79
C THR A 1218 -15.93 -2.04 -4.25
N ALA A 1219 -16.32 -3.29 -4.51
CA ALA A 1219 -16.41 -3.81 -5.88
C ALA A 1219 -17.53 -3.15 -6.70
N LEU A 1220 -18.64 -2.74 -6.07
CA LEU A 1220 -19.71 -1.99 -6.72
C LEU A 1220 -19.24 -0.55 -7.00
N TRP A 1221 -18.63 0.08 -5.99
CA TRP A 1221 -18.09 1.44 -6.04
C TRP A 1221 -17.07 1.63 -7.17
N LEU A 1222 -16.16 0.67 -7.35
CA LEU A 1222 -15.16 0.65 -8.44
C LEU A 1222 -15.78 0.56 -9.84
N ARG A 1223 -16.99 0.01 -9.97
CA ARG A 1223 -17.74 -0.06 -11.23
C ARG A 1223 -18.73 1.08 -11.43
N GLY A 1224 -18.85 1.98 -10.45
CA GLY A 1224 -19.88 3.01 -10.43
C GLY A 1224 -21.31 2.49 -10.19
N GLU A 1225 -21.44 1.27 -9.68
CA GLU A 1225 -22.71 0.69 -9.24
C GLU A 1225 -23.02 1.18 -7.81
N THR A 1226 -24.31 1.17 -7.42
CA THR A 1226 -24.78 1.63 -6.10
C THR A 1226 -25.83 0.69 -5.53
N LEU A 1227 -25.96 0.66 -4.21
CA LEU A 1227 -27.05 -0.05 -3.54
C LEU A 1227 -28.39 0.68 -3.71
N ALA A 1228 -29.48 -0.07 -3.62
CA ALA A 1228 -30.82 0.50 -3.43
C ALA A 1228 -30.96 1.06 -2.02
N TRP A 1229 -31.79 2.09 -1.87
CA TRP A 1229 -32.01 2.76 -0.59
C TRP A 1229 -33.45 2.53 -0.10
N PRO A 1230 -33.72 1.39 0.58
CA PRO A 1230 -35.05 1.13 1.14
C PRO A 1230 -35.33 2.10 2.29
N PHE A 1231 -36.48 2.77 2.26
CA PHE A 1231 -36.92 3.71 3.29
C PHE A 1231 -38.30 3.34 3.86
N SER A 1232 -39.25 2.93 3.02
CA SER A 1232 -40.56 2.50 3.50
C SER A 1232 -40.45 1.20 4.32
N PRO A 1233 -41.27 1.00 5.37
CA PRO A 1233 -41.22 -0.22 6.18
C PRO A 1233 -41.33 -1.51 5.35
N ALA A 1234 -42.12 -1.50 4.28
CA ALA A 1234 -42.26 -2.65 3.37
C ALA A 1234 -41.01 -2.89 2.51
N ALA A 1235 -40.29 -1.84 2.11
CA ALA A 1235 -39.01 -1.98 1.41
C ALA A 1235 -37.90 -2.48 2.36
N VAL A 1236 -37.85 -1.94 3.58
CA VAL A 1236 -36.91 -2.34 4.63
C VAL A 1236 -37.12 -3.81 5.05
N ASP A 1237 -38.36 -4.24 5.31
CA ASP A 1237 -38.65 -5.64 5.66
C ASP A 1237 -38.25 -6.61 4.53
N LYS A 1238 -38.34 -6.17 3.26
CA LYS A 1238 -37.97 -6.98 2.08
C LYS A 1238 -36.45 -7.11 1.90
N THR A 1239 -35.66 -6.08 2.24
CA THR A 1239 -34.19 -6.11 2.16
C THR A 1239 -33.53 -6.71 3.41
N THR A 1240 -34.22 -6.68 4.55
CA THR A 1240 -33.75 -7.23 5.82
C THR A 1240 -33.29 -8.69 5.69
N ARG A 1241 -32.13 -9.00 6.28
CA ARG A 1241 -31.53 -10.34 6.38
C ARG A 1241 -31.24 -10.74 7.83
N ARG A 1242 -31.02 -9.75 8.69
CA ARG A 1242 -30.64 -9.91 10.09
C ARG A 1242 -31.50 -9.01 10.96
N LYS A 1243 -31.95 -9.51 12.12
CA LYS A 1243 -32.84 -8.79 13.03
C LYS A 1243 -32.37 -8.97 14.46
N LEU A 1244 -32.02 -7.86 15.10
CA LEU A 1244 -31.67 -7.79 16.51
C LEU A 1244 -32.76 -7.02 17.27
N GLU A 1245 -33.29 -7.59 18.35
CA GLU A 1245 -34.21 -6.92 19.26
C GLU A 1245 -33.47 -6.51 20.53
N LEU A 1246 -33.55 -5.23 20.88
CA LEU A 1246 -33.05 -4.70 22.14
C LEU A 1246 -34.23 -4.54 23.10
N ARG A 1247 -34.10 -5.11 24.31
CA ARG A 1247 -35.17 -5.16 25.33
C ARG A 1247 -34.65 -4.64 26.67
N PRO A 1248 -35.49 -4.06 27.55
CA PRO A 1248 -35.08 -3.68 28.91
C PRO A 1248 -34.65 -4.87 29.78
#